data_AF-A0A6A8PZI0-F1
#
_entry.id   AF-A0A6A8PZI0-F1
#
_cell.length_a   1.000
_cell.length_b   1.000
_cell.length_c   1.000
_cell.angle_alpha   90.00
_cell.angle_beta   90.00
_cell.angle_gamma   90.00
#
_symmetry.space_group_name_H-M   'P 1'
#
loop_
_entity.id
_entity.type
_entity.pdbx_description
1 polymer ?
#
loop_
_entity_poly.entity_id
_entity_poly.type
_entity_poly.pdbx_seq_one_letter_code
_entity_poly.pdbx_strand_id
1 'polypeptide(L)'
;MSKQKHGRKAFLPKWAIFIIILAFILTAGIIGVVIYYIFNYVNYSNGNGGDLFDGQKNKNYSMPNEERYLQSFNAKTIAKNNVQLKNKNYQYGNLSIFEYPFALTKNNEPIYFLGEEGRKLLNLEFLKRGFYGPEINGLNHVYINKKIPNVSNIKDVNGVYLPQAFDIFIQINHFISGGIKQVQSWSLQKRVELVFNTLFHEYAHHIDNTYNRSIRENDEFANNDLSYKLATPELNKIINKFNGNNNKFLTEFRKTLNYDGSMQNDEYLVNKELFNPKNKEIPVYSKFSQYDLFKLANLALTNKEVEKYNILNNKNFYFNNSTNNTVYYANSTNIDQIKYLFSFEELFARELVKLSYSAHENFQMFDGHLTLDDSLNFLYYKLKNDDIFLSSIGDDTLKMIANYYNKYVIYSANWVFDDELKNYKNINNRFLFRNKQGKYIYKPNQQVKALLKAYIDLMGFGQPISYMGSDISSWYIDHNGNINSQYSNINIGGFLNLENSLIDSNSKEAKYPTYLLFQKENKNPLKLRIHTSKYNFIAKSRWNEIYSKNLLNEKSIYSNNVKNYEYVSYFSDSIGINEIKDYTNQNNYLNLKLWVDKNNNNKIESDEISSIVSSKNILDKKMKELSLFANVGYDKNKSLYEQVVQLIEGIKNTNSPKAKLLINEIIDLYNSYFLTFGSNGYWTHQQNNKRNVTNFRKTMEWYDTEKQTTKNLIYSLNLVNNNDEVNFEFKRYN
;
A
#
# COMPACT_ATOMS: atom_id res chain seq x y z
N MET A 1 -86.41 79.11 -2.73
CA MET A 1 -86.18 77.75 -2.16
C MET A 1 -85.07 77.08 -2.94
N SER A 2 -84.05 76.62 -2.23
CA SER A 2 -82.86 75.96 -2.77
C SER A 2 -83.18 74.58 -3.35
N LYS A 3 -82.52 74.22 -4.47
CA LYS A 3 -82.23 72.81 -4.78
C LYS A 3 -80.81 72.70 -5.34
N GLN A 4 -80.02 71.96 -4.59
CA GLN A 4 -78.66 71.51 -4.89
C GLN A 4 -78.64 70.44 -5.99
N LYS A 5 -77.49 70.41 -6.70
CA LYS A 5 -76.71 69.27 -7.22
C LYS A 5 -77.35 68.36 -8.28
N HIS A 6 -76.63 68.18 -9.39
CA HIS A 6 -75.74 67.01 -9.51
C HIS A 6 -74.73 67.19 -10.66
N GLY A 7 -73.44 67.14 -10.32
CA GLY A 7 -72.37 67.02 -11.30
C GLY A 7 -72.48 65.69 -12.06
N ARG A 8 -72.42 65.76 -13.39
CA ARG A 8 -72.30 64.57 -14.24
C ARG A 8 -70.94 63.94 -13.99
N LYS A 9 -70.93 62.77 -13.35
CA LYS A 9 -69.77 61.88 -13.32
C LYS A 9 -69.56 61.35 -14.74
N ALA A 10 -68.44 61.71 -15.37
CA ALA A 10 -68.01 61.13 -16.64
C ALA A 10 -67.77 59.62 -16.42
N PHE A 11 -68.56 58.78 -17.08
CA PHE A 11 -68.31 57.34 -17.10
C PHE A 11 -67.23 57.04 -18.15
N LEU A 12 -66.14 56.43 -17.73
CA LEU A 12 -65.10 55.92 -18.63
C LEU A 12 -65.71 54.86 -19.56
N PRO A 13 -65.50 54.95 -20.89
CA PRO A 13 -66.00 53.95 -21.82
C PRO A 13 -65.36 52.59 -21.53
N LYS A 14 -66.11 51.50 -21.75
CA LYS A 14 -65.72 50.13 -21.37
C LYS A 14 -64.35 49.70 -21.92
N TRP A 15 -63.95 50.21 -23.09
CA TRP A 15 -62.62 49.95 -23.66
C TRP A 15 -61.49 50.62 -22.86
N ALA A 16 -61.74 51.80 -22.27
CA ALA A 16 -60.79 52.47 -21.40
C ALA A 16 -60.65 51.71 -20.06
N ILE A 17 -61.75 51.15 -19.53
CA ILE A 17 -61.71 50.27 -18.36
C ILE A 17 -60.89 49.00 -18.67
N PHE A 18 -61.08 48.40 -19.84
CA PHE A 18 -60.29 47.23 -20.27
C PHE A 18 -58.80 47.55 -20.41
N ILE A 19 -58.44 48.69 -21.00
CA ILE A 19 -57.03 49.13 -21.11
C ILE A 19 -56.44 49.43 -19.73
N ILE A 20 -57.20 50.03 -18.81
CA ILE A 20 -56.74 50.27 -17.44
C ILE A 20 -56.51 48.94 -16.72
N ILE A 21 -57.39 47.95 -16.86
CA ILE A 21 -57.23 46.61 -16.28
C ILE A 21 -56.04 45.88 -16.90
N LEU A 22 -55.88 45.93 -18.23
CA LEU A 22 -54.75 45.31 -18.93
C LEU A 22 -53.42 45.97 -18.53
N ALA A 23 -53.39 47.29 -18.44
CA ALA A 23 -52.24 48.03 -17.93
C ALA A 23 -51.96 47.64 -16.48
N PHE A 24 -52.97 47.51 -15.62
CA PHE A 24 -52.78 47.07 -14.25
C PHE A 24 -52.22 45.64 -14.16
N ILE A 25 -52.70 44.71 -15.00
CA ILE A 25 -52.19 43.33 -15.06
C ILE A 25 -50.75 43.29 -15.58
N LEU A 26 -50.43 44.05 -16.62
CA LEU A 26 -49.07 44.14 -17.15
C LEU A 26 -48.12 44.79 -16.14
N THR A 27 -48.57 45.83 -15.43
CA THR A 27 -47.77 46.51 -14.41
C THR A 27 -47.60 45.62 -13.18
N ALA A 28 -48.64 44.89 -12.75
CA ALA A 28 -48.56 43.90 -11.68
C ALA A 28 -47.68 42.69 -12.06
N GLY A 29 -47.68 42.28 -13.33
CA GLY A 29 -46.78 41.26 -13.86
C GLY A 29 -45.32 41.72 -13.88
N ILE A 30 -45.05 42.96 -14.31
CA ILE A 30 -43.71 43.55 -14.27
C ILE A 30 -43.24 43.74 -12.82
N ILE A 31 -44.10 44.24 -11.92
CA ILE A 31 -43.80 44.35 -10.49
C ILE A 31 -43.57 42.97 -9.88
N GLY A 32 -44.35 41.95 -10.26
CA GLY A 32 -44.16 40.57 -9.83
C GLY A 32 -42.83 39.98 -10.30
N VAL A 33 -42.41 40.25 -11.54
CA VAL A 33 -41.10 39.85 -12.08
C VAL A 33 -39.96 40.62 -11.41
N VAL A 34 -40.12 41.92 -11.16
CA VAL A 34 -39.13 42.75 -10.47
C VAL A 34 -39.02 42.35 -8.99
N ILE A 35 -40.13 42.08 -8.31
CA ILE A 35 -40.13 41.55 -6.94
C ILE A 35 -39.54 40.14 -6.93
N TYR A 36 -39.85 39.27 -7.89
CA TYR A 36 -39.22 37.95 -8.00
C TYR A 36 -37.71 38.06 -8.23
N TYR A 37 -37.25 38.98 -9.08
CA TYR A 37 -35.83 39.25 -9.30
C TYR A 37 -35.18 39.91 -8.08
N ILE A 38 -35.85 40.82 -7.38
CA ILE A 38 -35.36 41.42 -6.14
C ILE A 38 -35.35 40.38 -5.03
N PHE A 39 -36.34 39.50 -4.91
CA PHE A 39 -36.41 38.47 -3.88
C PHE A 39 -35.43 37.33 -4.15
N ASN A 40 -35.20 36.95 -5.42
CA ASN A 40 -34.09 36.08 -5.79
C ASN A 40 -32.75 36.78 -5.63
N TYR A 41 -32.60 38.04 -6.04
CA TYR A 41 -31.35 38.78 -5.85
C TYR A 41 -31.06 39.02 -4.37
N VAL A 42 -32.07 39.26 -3.54
CA VAL A 42 -31.99 39.44 -2.09
C VAL A 42 -31.88 38.10 -1.37
N ASN A 43 -32.41 36.98 -1.84
CA ASN A 43 -32.10 35.66 -1.25
C ASN A 43 -30.75 35.11 -1.73
N TYR A 44 -30.29 35.50 -2.92
CA TYR A 44 -28.95 35.20 -3.44
C TYR A 44 -27.89 36.14 -2.83
N SER A 45 -28.27 37.37 -2.45
CA SER A 45 -27.44 38.38 -1.76
C SER A 45 -27.49 38.22 -0.24
N ASN A 46 -28.65 37.91 0.34
CA ASN A 46 -28.92 37.86 1.78
C ASN A 46 -29.22 36.44 2.29
N GLY A 47 -28.86 35.42 1.50
CA GLY A 47 -28.33 34.16 2.07
C GLY A 47 -27.03 34.37 2.86
N ASN A 48 -26.45 35.57 2.80
CA ASN A 48 -25.61 36.15 3.84
C ASN A 48 -26.49 36.82 4.91
N GLY A 49 -26.95 36.03 5.88
CA GLY A 49 -27.32 36.57 7.17
C GLY A 49 -26.05 37.03 7.90
N GLY A 50 -25.85 38.36 7.95
CA GLY A 50 -25.31 39.07 9.11
C GLY A 50 -23.79 39.06 9.32
N ASP A 51 -23.16 40.17 8.93
CA ASP A 51 -22.02 40.82 9.56
C ASP A 51 -20.83 39.94 10.00
N LEU A 52 -19.89 39.74 9.07
CA LEU A 52 -18.44 39.69 9.37
C LEU A 52 -17.59 39.61 8.10
N PHE A 53 -18.15 39.12 6.98
CA PHE A 53 -17.39 38.98 5.74
C PHE A 53 -18.34 39.08 4.54
N ASP A 54 -18.48 40.28 3.98
CA ASP A 54 -19.03 40.45 2.65
C ASP A 54 -18.18 41.39 1.79
N GLY A 55 -18.14 41.10 0.49
CA GLY A 55 -17.62 42.02 -0.53
C GLY A 55 -16.20 41.79 -1.08
N GLN A 56 -15.80 40.56 -1.45
CA GLN A 56 -14.81 40.38 -2.51
C GLN A 56 -15.21 39.27 -3.47
N LYS A 57 -15.77 39.67 -4.63
CA LYS A 57 -15.61 38.94 -5.89
C LYS A 57 -14.12 38.64 -6.08
N ASN A 58 -13.74 37.36 -6.19
CA ASN A 58 -12.50 36.86 -6.79
C ASN A 58 -11.29 37.82 -6.71
N LYS A 59 -10.89 38.27 -5.51
CA LYS A 59 -9.49 38.64 -5.35
C LYS A 59 -8.75 37.34 -5.21
N ASN A 60 -7.74 37.15 -6.07
CA ASN A 60 -6.68 36.18 -5.85
C ASN A 60 -6.25 36.28 -4.39
N TYR A 61 -6.71 35.36 -3.55
CA TYR A 61 -6.11 35.15 -2.25
C TYR A 61 -4.66 34.83 -2.58
N SER A 62 -3.75 35.75 -2.25
CA SER A 62 -2.33 35.55 -2.44
C SER A 62 -1.96 34.35 -1.59
N MET A 63 -1.96 33.15 -2.19
CA MET A 63 -1.61 31.90 -1.54
C MET A 63 -0.13 31.98 -1.16
N PRO A 64 0.20 32.15 0.14
CA PRO A 64 1.58 32.24 0.54
C PRO A 64 2.15 30.82 0.52
N ASN A 65 2.82 30.45 -0.58
CA ASN A 65 3.65 29.24 -0.63
C ASN A 65 5.06 29.57 -0.14
N GLU A 66 5.13 30.23 1.02
CA GLU A 66 6.37 30.74 1.60
C GLU A 66 6.72 29.94 2.85
N GLU A 67 8.00 29.58 3.00
CA GLU A 67 8.51 28.76 4.10
C GLU A 67 8.21 29.35 5.50
N ARG A 68 8.06 30.68 5.62
CA ARG A 68 7.73 31.32 6.91
C ARG A 68 6.34 30.95 7.46
N TYR A 69 5.42 30.49 6.60
CA TYR A 69 4.08 30.05 6.99
C TYR A 69 3.97 28.52 7.03
N LEU A 70 5.09 27.80 6.91
CA LEU A 70 5.08 26.35 7.00
C LEU A 70 4.75 25.90 8.42
N GLN A 71 3.82 24.96 8.54
CA GLN A 71 3.66 24.21 9.78
C GLN A 71 3.95 22.74 9.56
N SER A 72 4.65 22.14 10.53
CA SER A 72 5.08 20.74 10.45
C SER A 72 4.58 19.91 11.62
N PHE A 73 4.34 18.63 11.38
CA PHE A 73 4.17 17.58 12.37
C PHE A 73 5.28 16.53 12.18
N ASN A 74 5.92 16.12 13.27
CA ASN A 74 6.96 15.08 13.28
C ASN A 74 8.07 15.28 12.21
N ALA A 75 8.58 16.51 12.06
CA ALA A 75 9.63 16.81 11.08
C ALA A 75 10.94 16.06 11.42
N LYS A 76 11.60 15.46 10.42
CA LYS A 76 12.90 14.77 10.58
C LYS A 76 14.05 15.74 10.89
N THR A 77 13.99 16.94 10.32
CA THR A 77 14.98 17.99 10.51
C THR A 77 14.32 19.28 10.97
N ILE A 78 15.09 20.11 11.67
CA ILE A 78 14.70 21.46 12.08
C ILE A 78 15.76 22.44 11.62
N ALA A 79 15.34 23.59 11.09
CA ALA A 79 16.24 24.67 10.74
C ALA A 79 16.61 25.47 11.99
N LYS A 80 17.91 25.56 12.32
CA LYS A 80 18.43 26.43 13.38
C LYS A 80 19.64 27.18 12.86
N ASN A 81 19.61 28.51 12.91
CA ASN A 81 20.69 29.39 12.41
C ASN A 81 21.11 29.06 10.96
N ASN A 82 20.14 28.83 10.07
CA ASN A 82 20.36 28.42 8.67
C ASN A 82 21.06 27.06 8.47
N VAL A 83 21.16 26.24 9.52
CA VAL A 83 21.66 24.86 9.46
C VAL A 83 20.50 23.90 9.72
N GLN A 84 20.34 22.88 8.86
CA GLN A 84 19.41 21.78 9.11
C GLN A 84 20.02 20.80 10.11
N LEU A 85 19.35 20.59 11.23
CA LEU A 85 19.77 19.66 12.26
C LEU A 85 18.73 18.53 12.39
N LYS A 86 19.18 17.30 12.70
CA LYS A 86 18.27 16.19 13.03
C LYS A 86 17.40 16.57 14.21
N ASN A 87 16.09 16.38 14.07
CA ASN A 87 15.13 16.68 15.11
C ASN A 87 15.14 15.58 16.19
N LYS A 88 15.52 15.94 17.42
CA LYS A 88 15.54 14.99 18.55
C LYS A 88 14.13 14.50 18.95
N ASN A 89 13.09 15.23 18.57
CA ASN A 89 11.70 14.87 18.84
C ASN A 89 11.05 14.09 17.71
N TYR A 90 11.81 13.72 16.66
CA TYR A 90 11.31 12.84 15.61
C TYR A 90 10.96 11.47 16.20
N GLN A 91 9.75 11.02 15.91
CA GLN A 91 9.23 9.71 16.30
C GLN A 91 9.24 8.81 15.06
N TYR A 92 10.00 7.71 15.15
CA TYR A 92 10.01 6.67 14.13
C TYR A 92 8.64 6.01 14.04
N GLY A 93 8.23 5.65 12.83
CA GLY A 93 6.90 5.11 12.55
C GLY A 93 5.82 6.18 12.39
N ASN A 94 6.13 7.48 12.54
CA ASN A 94 5.20 8.57 12.24
C ASN A 94 5.58 9.27 10.92
N LEU A 95 4.58 9.74 10.18
CA LEU A 95 4.77 10.56 8.98
C LEU A 95 5.27 11.97 9.34
N SER A 96 6.16 12.52 8.50
CA SER A 96 6.58 13.92 8.57
C SER A 96 5.71 14.79 7.66
N ILE A 97 4.70 15.44 8.25
CA ILE A 97 3.65 16.16 7.51
C ILE A 97 3.90 17.66 7.57
N PHE A 98 3.85 18.31 6.42
CA PHE A 98 4.13 19.72 6.21
C PHE A 98 2.95 20.37 5.50
N GLU A 99 2.41 21.44 6.06
CA GLU A 99 1.22 22.09 5.52
C GLU A 99 1.47 23.58 5.30
N TYR A 100 1.09 24.04 4.11
CA TYR A 100 1.07 25.45 3.74
C TYR A 100 -0.36 25.99 3.82
N PRO A 101 -0.56 27.25 4.26
CA PRO A 101 -1.88 27.83 4.36
C PRO A 101 -2.54 27.97 2.99
N PHE A 102 -3.86 27.81 2.95
CA PHE A 102 -4.63 27.96 1.71
C PHE A 102 -5.28 29.34 1.58
N ALA A 103 -5.34 30.09 2.68
CA ALA A 103 -5.84 31.46 2.71
C ALA A 103 -5.19 32.28 3.84
N LEU A 104 -5.38 33.59 3.78
CA LEU A 104 -5.07 34.51 4.86
C LEU A 104 -6.35 35.16 5.37
N THR A 105 -6.44 35.41 6.67
CA THR A 105 -7.50 36.26 7.24
C THR A 105 -7.31 37.72 6.81
N LYS A 106 -8.30 38.58 7.08
CA LYS A 106 -8.18 40.03 6.88
C LYS A 106 -7.00 40.65 7.65
N ASN A 107 -6.54 40.00 8.72
CA ASN A 107 -5.43 40.43 9.56
C ASN A 107 -4.08 39.79 9.16
N ASN A 108 -3.99 39.19 7.97
CA ASN A 108 -2.82 38.44 7.47
C ASN A 108 -2.45 37.20 8.30
N GLU A 109 -3.38 36.62 9.05
CA GLU A 109 -3.14 35.36 9.75
C GLU A 109 -3.36 34.16 8.81
N PRO A 110 -2.47 33.15 8.81
CA PRO A 110 -2.58 32.00 7.94
C PRO A 110 -3.73 31.06 8.33
N ILE A 111 -4.52 30.64 7.35
CA ILE A 111 -5.60 29.66 7.49
C ILE A 111 -5.14 28.34 6.85
N TYR A 112 -5.09 27.28 7.65
CA TYR A 112 -4.67 25.94 7.25
C TYR A 112 -5.87 25.02 7.01
N PHE A 113 -5.73 24.08 6.09
CA PHE A 113 -6.79 23.14 5.72
C PHE A 113 -7.01 22.09 6.81
N LEU A 114 -5.94 21.60 7.44
CA LEU A 114 -5.97 20.69 8.58
C LEU A 114 -5.62 21.41 9.88
N GLY A 115 -4.56 22.23 9.88
CA GLY A 115 -4.01 22.81 11.10
C GLY A 115 -3.32 21.75 11.98
N GLU A 116 -2.88 22.15 13.18
CA GLU A 116 -2.06 21.29 14.05
C GLU A 116 -2.76 19.99 14.43
N GLU A 117 -3.98 20.08 14.96
CA GLU A 117 -4.75 18.91 15.36
C GLU A 117 -5.14 18.02 14.16
N GLY A 118 -5.38 18.62 12.99
CA GLY A 118 -5.67 17.87 11.77
C GLY A 118 -4.47 17.08 11.25
N ARG A 119 -3.25 17.62 11.32
CA ARG A 119 -2.03 16.89 10.93
C ARG A 119 -1.74 15.73 11.89
N LYS A 120 -1.93 15.93 13.20
CA LYS A 120 -1.84 14.86 14.20
C LYS A 120 -2.86 13.75 13.92
N LEU A 121 -4.12 14.13 13.69
CA LEU A 121 -5.20 13.18 13.38
C LEU A 121 -4.93 12.43 12.07
N LEU A 122 -4.44 13.10 11.02
CA LEU A 122 -4.06 12.46 9.76
C LEU A 122 -3.00 11.37 9.97
N ASN A 123 -1.96 11.64 10.77
CA ASN A 123 -0.97 10.61 11.12
C ASN A 123 -1.62 9.45 11.89
N LEU A 124 -2.44 9.73 12.90
CA LEU A 124 -3.13 8.67 13.67
C LEU A 124 -4.02 7.79 12.78
N GLU A 125 -4.78 8.39 11.87
CA GLU A 125 -5.62 7.67 10.92
C GLU A 125 -4.79 6.86 9.92
N PHE A 126 -3.67 7.39 9.45
CA PHE A 126 -2.73 6.65 8.61
C PHE A 126 -2.15 5.44 9.36
N LEU A 127 -1.74 5.59 10.63
CA LEU A 127 -1.19 4.47 11.40
C LEU A 127 -2.23 3.42 11.77
N LYS A 128 -3.50 3.80 11.83
CA LYS A 128 -4.64 2.92 12.11
C LYS A 128 -5.11 2.16 10.87
N ARG A 129 -5.18 2.83 9.71
CA ARG A 129 -5.86 2.35 8.49
C ARG A 129 -4.98 2.21 7.25
N GLY A 130 -3.79 2.81 7.24
CA GLY A 130 -2.82 2.68 6.15
C GLY A 130 -2.10 1.33 6.21
N PHE A 131 -1.55 0.92 5.06
CA PHE A 131 -0.69 -0.27 4.94
C PHE A 131 0.76 0.17 4.95
N TYR A 132 1.55 -0.19 5.97
CA TYR A 132 2.93 0.27 6.11
C TYR A 132 3.79 -0.67 6.94
N GLY A 133 5.10 -0.58 6.72
CA GLY A 133 6.16 -1.23 7.46
C GLY A 133 7.31 -0.25 7.76
N PRO A 134 8.58 -0.71 7.79
CA PRO A 134 9.71 0.14 8.13
C PRO A 134 9.97 1.27 7.12
N GLU A 135 9.53 1.12 5.87
CA GLU A 135 9.69 2.12 4.80
C GLU A 135 9.00 3.44 5.09
N ILE A 136 8.03 3.50 6.02
CA ILE A 136 7.41 4.77 6.40
C ILE A 136 8.44 5.82 6.85
N ASN A 137 9.53 5.35 7.45
CA ASN A 137 10.65 6.19 7.87
C ASN A 137 11.59 6.55 6.71
N GLY A 138 11.49 5.86 5.59
CA GLY A 138 12.14 6.16 4.30
C GLY A 138 11.36 7.14 3.44
N LEU A 139 10.16 7.59 3.84
CA LEU A 139 9.45 8.70 3.22
C LEU A 139 9.97 10.02 3.80
N ASN A 140 10.37 10.99 2.97
CA ASN A 140 10.98 12.22 3.44
C ASN A 140 9.94 13.21 3.99
N HIS A 141 9.00 13.64 3.14
CA HIS A 141 7.95 14.58 3.52
C HIS A 141 6.60 14.25 2.87
N VAL A 142 5.52 14.55 3.61
CA VAL A 142 4.18 14.70 3.07
C VAL A 142 3.84 16.19 3.07
N TYR A 143 3.82 16.79 1.89
CA TYR A 143 3.42 18.18 1.70
C TYR A 143 1.94 18.30 1.39
N ILE A 144 1.24 19.15 2.13
CA ILE A 144 -0.14 19.52 1.89
C ILE A 144 -0.16 20.97 1.42
N ASN A 145 -0.76 21.20 0.26
CA ASN A 145 -0.91 22.52 -0.35
C ASN A 145 0.42 23.22 -0.69
N LYS A 146 1.50 22.45 -0.90
CA LYS A 146 2.76 22.96 -1.43
C LYS A 146 2.72 23.02 -2.96
N LYS A 147 3.24 24.08 -3.55
CA LYS A 147 3.46 24.13 -5.00
C LYS A 147 4.53 23.13 -5.37
N ILE A 148 4.25 22.29 -6.36
CA ILE A 148 5.23 21.32 -6.86
C ILE A 148 6.27 22.11 -7.68
N PRO A 149 7.57 22.02 -7.34
CA PRO A 149 8.63 22.69 -8.10
C PRO A 149 8.61 22.28 -9.58
N ASN A 150 8.83 23.22 -10.50
CA ASN A 150 9.00 22.98 -11.94
C ASN A 150 7.86 22.27 -12.70
N VAL A 151 6.66 22.20 -12.15
CA VAL A 151 5.51 21.68 -12.91
C VAL A 151 4.42 22.74 -13.07
N SER A 152 4.45 23.41 -14.23
CA SER A 152 3.51 24.49 -14.57
C SER A 152 2.10 23.99 -14.94
N ASN A 153 1.95 22.70 -15.24
CA ASN A 153 0.73 22.11 -15.82
C ASN A 153 0.02 21.07 -14.94
N ILE A 154 0.41 20.88 -13.67
CA ILE A 154 -0.34 20.01 -12.74
C ILE A 154 -1.53 20.81 -12.16
N LYS A 155 -2.47 21.21 -13.01
CA LYS A 155 -3.71 21.82 -12.51
C LYS A 155 -4.74 20.78 -12.06
N ASP A 156 -4.57 19.52 -12.47
CA ASP A 156 -5.63 18.52 -12.43
C ASP A 156 -5.31 17.25 -11.61
N VAL A 157 -4.21 17.19 -10.85
CA VAL A 157 -3.93 16.04 -9.96
C VAL A 157 -4.14 16.40 -8.48
N ASN A 158 -4.71 15.45 -7.74
CA ASN A 158 -4.93 15.60 -6.30
C ASN A 158 -3.70 15.26 -5.46
N GLY A 159 -2.83 14.39 -5.99
CA GLY A 159 -1.62 13.92 -5.33
C GLY A 159 -0.54 13.57 -6.34
N VAL A 160 0.72 13.64 -5.92
CA VAL A 160 1.84 13.05 -6.66
C VAL A 160 2.94 12.62 -5.70
N TYR A 161 3.45 11.41 -5.90
CA TYR A 161 4.68 10.91 -5.33
C TYR A 161 5.89 11.24 -6.24
N LEU A 162 6.92 11.86 -5.68
CA LEU A 162 8.20 12.12 -6.36
C LEU A 162 9.26 11.13 -5.87
N PRO A 163 9.54 10.05 -6.62
CA PRO A 163 10.45 8.97 -6.18
C PRO A 163 11.88 9.44 -5.92
N GLN A 164 12.31 10.49 -6.61
CA GLN A 164 13.65 11.05 -6.55
C GLN A 164 14.00 11.75 -5.23
N ALA A 165 12.99 12.25 -4.51
CA ALA A 165 13.14 12.91 -3.22
C ALA A 165 12.38 12.19 -2.10
N PHE A 166 11.64 11.12 -2.45
CA PHE A 166 10.73 10.40 -1.56
C PHE A 166 9.71 11.34 -0.89
N ASP A 167 9.20 12.30 -1.66
CA ASP A 167 8.23 13.29 -1.21
C ASP A 167 6.85 13.01 -1.80
N ILE A 168 5.81 13.20 -1.00
CA ILE A 168 4.41 13.18 -1.45
C ILE A 168 3.88 14.62 -1.42
N PHE A 169 3.25 15.05 -2.51
CA PHE A 169 2.57 16.34 -2.59
C PHE A 169 1.07 16.11 -2.74
N ILE A 170 0.28 16.69 -1.85
CA ILE A 170 -1.19 16.62 -1.87
C ILE A 170 -1.72 18.02 -2.16
N GLN A 171 -2.49 18.14 -3.23
CA GLN A 171 -3.13 19.36 -3.66
C GLN A 171 -4.56 19.40 -3.12
N ILE A 172 -4.97 20.56 -2.61
CA ILE A 172 -6.31 20.76 -2.02
C ILE A 172 -7.19 21.70 -2.85
N ASN A 173 -6.72 22.13 -4.03
CA ASN A 173 -7.38 23.13 -4.88
C ASN A 173 -8.83 22.74 -5.21
N HIS A 174 -9.06 21.46 -5.50
CA HIS A 174 -10.41 20.93 -5.77
C HIS A 174 -11.34 21.08 -4.56
N PHE A 175 -10.83 20.86 -3.35
CA PHE A 175 -11.61 20.94 -2.10
C PHE A 175 -11.94 22.37 -1.69
N ILE A 176 -11.05 23.32 -1.95
CA ILE A 176 -11.23 24.72 -1.53
C ILE A 176 -11.97 25.58 -2.56
N SER A 177 -12.34 25.01 -3.71
CA SER A 177 -12.99 25.70 -4.83
C SER A 177 -14.31 26.39 -4.46
N GLY A 178 -15.07 25.87 -3.50
CA GLY A 178 -16.30 26.52 -3.01
C GLY A 178 -16.09 27.53 -1.86
N GLY A 179 -14.83 27.88 -1.57
CA GLY A 179 -14.44 29.02 -0.73
C GLY A 179 -14.19 28.70 0.75
N ILE A 180 -13.53 29.65 1.43
CA ILE A 180 -13.04 29.50 2.81
C ILE A 180 -14.15 29.12 3.79
N LYS A 181 -15.32 29.79 3.73
CA LYS A 181 -16.46 29.54 4.64
C LYS A 181 -16.94 28.08 4.56
N GLN A 182 -16.97 27.50 3.35
CA GLN A 182 -17.39 26.10 3.16
C GLN A 182 -16.37 25.14 3.77
N VAL A 183 -15.08 25.34 3.50
CA VAL A 183 -14.01 24.50 4.04
C VAL A 183 -14.01 24.53 5.57
N GLN A 184 -14.20 25.71 6.16
CA GLN A 184 -14.27 25.88 7.61
C GLN A 184 -15.54 25.28 8.24
N SER A 185 -16.63 25.12 7.48
CA SER A 185 -17.83 24.42 7.97
C SER A 185 -17.68 22.89 8.01
N TRP A 186 -16.67 22.31 7.35
CA TRP A 186 -16.43 20.87 7.40
C TRP A 186 -15.79 20.47 8.72
N SER A 187 -16.24 19.33 9.27
CA SER A 187 -15.58 18.72 10.41
C SER A 187 -14.10 18.43 10.09
N LEU A 188 -13.27 18.44 11.14
CA LEU A 188 -11.85 18.11 10.99
C LEU A 188 -11.67 16.69 10.41
N GLN A 189 -12.52 15.75 10.81
CA GLN A 189 -12.53 14.36 10.33
C GLN A 189 -12.81 14.29 8.82
N LYS A 190 -13.77 15.08 8.31
CA LYS A 190 -14.05 15.13 6.87
C LYS A 190 -12.84 15.68 6.10
N ARG A 191 -12.22 16.75 6.60
CA ARG A 191 -11.01 17.33 5.98
C ARG A 191 -9.83 16.35 5.99
N VAL A 192 -9.64 15.62 7.09
CA VAL A 192 -8.62 14.56 7.18
C VAL A 192 -8.90 13.43 6.19
N GLU A 193 -10.14 12.95 6.06
CA GLU A 193 -10.48 11.86 5.15
C GLU A 193 -10.20 12.21 3.68
N LEU A 194 -10.51 13.44 3.26
CA LEU A 194 -10.22 13.95 1.90
C LEU A 194 -8.73 13.88 1.57
N VAL A 195 -7.87 14.19 2.54
CA VAL A 195 -6.41 14.13 2.39
C VAL A 195 -5.89 12.70 2.51
N PHE A 196 -6.42 11.92 3.46
CA PHE A 196 -5.95 10.58 3.79
C PHE A 196 -6.06 9.62 2.61
N ASN A 197 -7.17 9.69 1.86
CA ASN A 197 -7.36 8.83 0.70
C ASN A 197 -6.27 9.05 -0.38
N THR A 198 -5.95 10.31 -0.66
CA THR A 198 -4.89 10.67 -1.63
C THR A 198 -3.52 10.30 -1.07
N LEU A 199 -3.26 10.62 0.21
CA LEU A 199 -2.04 10.24 0.90
C LEU A 199 -1.77 8.74 0.80
N PHE A 200 -2.78 7.90 1.02
CA PHE A 200 -2.57 6.46 1.00
C PHE A 200 -2.27 5.94 -0.40
N HIS A 201 -2.91 6.48 -1.43
CA HIS A 201 -2.59 6.15 -2.83
C HIS A 201 -1.15 6.52 -3.18
N GLU A 202 -0.73 7.76 -2.88
CA GLU A 202 0.64 8.19 -3.15
C GLU A 202 1.68 7.45 -2.28
N TYR A 203 1.31 7.06 -1.06
CA TYR A 203 2.15 6.22 -0.21
C TYR A 203 2.29 4.80 -0.77
N ALA A 204 1.27 4.25 -1.43
CA ALA A 204 1.41 2.97 -2.09
C ALA A 204 2.42 3.02 -3.26
N HIS A 205 2.50 4.16 -3.97
CA HIS A 205 3.60 4.40 -4.93
C HIS A 205 4.98 4.45 -4.26
N HIS A 206 5.06 4.95 -3.03
CA HIS A 206 6.29 4.89 -2.23
C HIS A 206 6.69 3.45 -1.88
N ILE A 207 5.73 2.58 -1.49
CA ILE A 207 5.99 1.15 -1.27
C ILE A 207 6.49 0.49 -2.56
N ASP A 208 5.82 0.73 -3.68
CA ASP A 208 6.18 0.19 -4.99
C ASP A 208 7.63 0.56 -5.37
N ASN A 209 7.96 1.85 -5.29
CA ASN A 209 9.31 2.35 -5.56
C ASN A 209 10.36 1.78 -4.58
N THR A 210 9.97 1.52 -3.34
CA THR A 210 10.89 1.02 -2.30
C THR A 210 11.18 -0.48 -2.44
N TYR A 211 10.19 -1.29 -2.79
CA TYR A 211 10.32 -2.75 -2.73
C TYR A 211 10.12 -3.47 -4.08
N ASN A 212 9.24 -2.98 -4.95
CA ASN A 212 8.93 -3.67 -6.20
C ASN A 212 9.85 -3.22 -7.34
N ARG A 213 10.03 -1.91 -7.52
CA ARG A 213 10.84 -1.33 -8.60
C ARG A 213 12.27 -0.96 -8.20
N SER A 214 12.72 -1.33 -7.00
CA SER A 214 14.09 -1.07 -6.53
C SER A 214 15.11 -2.14 -6.93
N ILE A 215 14.69 -3.12 -7.73
CA ILE A 215 15.52 -4.25 -8.16
C ILE A 215 16.22 -3.90 -9.46
N ARG A 216 17.50 -4.27 -9.58
CA ARG A 216 18.26 -4.07 -10.81
C ARG A 216 17.72 -4.97 -11.92
N GLU A 217 17.73 -4.50 -13.16
CA GLU A 217 17.25 -5.26 -14.33
C GLU A 217 17.93 -6.64 -14.46
N ASN A 218 19.20 -6.75 -14.06
CA ASN A 218 20.01 -7.96 -14.15
C ASN A 218 20.02 -8.83 -12.88
N ASP A 219 19.20 -8.50 -11.88
CA ASP A 219 19.00 -9.34 -10.70
C ASP A 219 18.23 -10.61 -11.07
N GLU A 220 18.56 -11.75 -10.47
CA GLU A 220 17.91 -13.04 -10.77
C GLU A 220 16.43 -13.09 -10.37
N PHE A 221 16.01 -12.20 -9.46
CA PHE A 221 14.63 -12.07 -9.01
C PHE A 221 13.86 -10.95 -9.72
N ALA A 222 14.48 -10.26 -10.68
CA ALA A 222 13.84 -9.23 -11.48
C ALA A 222 12.93 -9.80 -12.57
N ASN A 223 11.85 -9.08 -12.88
CA ASN A 223 11.04 -9.27 -14.07
C ASN A 223 10.95 -7.94 -14.85
N ASN A 224 11.36 -8.00 -16.12
CA ASN A 224 11.42 -6.84 -17.02
C ASN A 224 10.44 -6.99 -18.21
N ASP A 225 9.44 -7.87 -18.08
CA ASP A 225 8.47 -8.13 -19.16
C ASP A 225 7.51 -6.95 -19.36
N LEU A 226 7.41 -6.06 -18.37
CA LEU A 226 6.54 -4.88 -18.43
C LEU A 226 7.28 -3.70 -19.07
N SER A 227 6.59 -3.02 -19.96
CA SER A 227 7.04 -1.80 -20.64
C SER A 227 6.41 -0.58 -19.98
N TYR A 228 7.23 0.39 -19.58
CA TYR A 228 6.73 1.68 -19.12
C TYR A 228 6.28 2.53 -20.32
N LYS A 229 4.98 2.68 -20.54
CA LYS A 229 4.46 3.39 -21.73
C LYS A 229 4.09 4.85 -21.49
N LEU A 230 4.35 5.36 -20.29
CA LEU A 230 4.08 6.74 -19.88
C LEU A 230 5.29 7.67 -20.07
N ALA A 231 6.48 7.13 -20.36
CA ALA A 231 7.68 7.90 -20.59
C ALA A 231 8.07 8.01 -22.07
N THR A 232 8.90 9.00 -22.37
CA THR A 232 9.56 9.11 -23.67
C THR A 232 10.46 7.89 -23.92
N PRO A 233 10.73 7.53 -25.19
CA PRO A 233 11.64 6.42 -25.52
C PRO A 233 13.03 6.54 -24.85
N GLU A 234 13.55 7.76 -24.71
CA GLU A 234 14.83 8.03 -24.04
C GLU A 234 14.75 7.76 -22.53
N LEU A 235 13.69 8.22 -21.88
CA LEU A 235 13.49 8.04 -20.45
C LEU A 235 13.17 6.56 -20.12
N ASN A 236 12.50 5.85 -21.03
CA ASN A 236 12.29 4.41 -20.95
C ASN A 236 13.59 3.60 -20.91
N LYS A 237 14.61 4.00 -21.68
CA LYS A 237 15.93 3.34 -21.62
C LYS A 237 16.59 3.50 -20.25
N ILE A 238 16.36 4.63 -19.59
CA ILE A 238 16.88 4.90 -18.24
C ILE A 238 16.08 4.12 -17.20
N ILE A 239 14.75 4.16 -17.27
CA ILE A 239 13.84 3.46 -16.36
C ILE A 239 14.10 1.95 -16.40
N ASN A 240 14.17 1.35 -17.59
CA ASN A 240 14.38 -0.10 -17.73
C ASN A 240 15.72 -0.55 -17.16
N LYS A 241 16.75 0.30 -17.20
CA LYS A 241 18.09 -0.02 -16.67
C LYS A 241 18.13 -0.15 -15.14
N PHE A 242 17.19 0.48 -14.44
CA PHE A 242 17.25 0.62 -12.97
C PHE A 242 16.00 0.17 -12.23
N ASN A 243 14.91 -0.22 -12.92
CA ASN A 243 13.61 -0.51 -12.30
C ASN A 243 13.04 -1.88 -12.75
N GLY A 244 13.74 -2.97 -12.47
CA GLY A 244 13.16 -4.31 -12.61
C GLY A 244 12.07 -4.52 -11.56
N ASN A 245 10.97 -5.20 -11.92
CA ASN A 245 9.91 -5.53 -10.98
C ASN A 245 10.27 -6.78 -10.18
N ASN A 246 9.75 -6.91 -8.95
CA ASN A 246 9.90 -8.15 -8.18
C ASN A 246 9.11 -9.28 -8.84
N ASN A 247 9.81 -10.29 -9.40
CA ASN A 247 9.19 -11.34 -10.20
C ASN A 247 8.14 -12.14 -9.41
N LYS A 248 8.43 -12.46 -8.15
CA LYS A 248 7.52 -13.19 -7.28
C LYS A 248 6.24 -12.40 -7.02
N PHE A 249 6.37 -11.12 -6.67
CA PHE A 249 5.23 -10.24 -6.47
C PHE A 249 4.40 -10.09 -7.74
N LEU A 250 5.03 -9.73 -8.86
CA LEU A 250 4.34 -9.51 -10.13
C LEU A 250 3.59 -10.77 -10.60
N THR A 251 4.18 -11.95 -10.43
CA THR A 251 3.54 -13.23 -10.78
C THR A 251 2.28 -13.47 -9.94
N GLU A 252 2.39 -13.36 -8.61
CA GLU A 252 1.24 -13.56 -7.71
C GLU A 252 0.17 -12.48 -7.89
N PHE A 253 0.57 -11.23 -8.11
CA PHE A 253 -0.31 -10.10 -8.41
C PHE A 253 -1.14 -10.38 -9.67
N ARG A 254 -0.47 -10.71 -10.79
CA ARG A 254 -1.14 -10.96 -12.07
C ARG A 254 -2.07 -12.16 -11.99
N LYS A 255 -1.65 -13.23 -11.35
CA LYS A 255 -2.47 -14.43 -11.17
C LYS A 255 -3.71 -14.17 -10.32
N THR A 256 -3.54 -13.50 -9.17
CA THR A 256 -4.62 -13.24 -8.22
C THR A 256 -5.68 -12.30 -8.78
N LEU A 257 -5.27 -11.32 -9.60
CA LEU A 257 -6.16 -10.31 -10.20
C LEU A 257 -6.56 -10.63 -11.65
N ASN A 258 -6.27 -11.83 -12.14
CA ASN A 258 -6.61 -12.29 -13.50
C ASN A 258 -6.01 -11.41 -14.63
N TYR A 259 -4.76 -10.96 -14.46
CA TYR A 259 -3.91 -10.28 -15.46
C TYR A 259 -2.83 -11.20 -16.10
N ASP A 260 -2.89 -12.51 -15.84
CA ASP A 260 -1.91 -13.47 -16.36
C ASP A 260 -2.23 -13.99 -17.77
N GLY A 261 -3.47 -13.82 -18.25
CA GLY A 261 -3.92 -14.30 -19.55
C GLY A 261 -4.10 -15.83 -19.62
N SER A 262 -4.30 -16.48 -18.46
CA SER A 262 -4.40 -17.94 -18.35
C SER A 262 -5.71 -18.53 -18.88
N MET A 263 -6.82 -17.80 -18.82
CA MET A 263 -8.10 -18.17 -19.45
C MET A 263 -8.24 -17.50 -20.82
N GLN A 264 -9.09 -18.05 -21.68
CA GLN A 264 -9.43 -17.39 -22.95
C GLN A 264 -10.00 -15.99 -22.65
N ASN A 265 -9.35 -14.93 -23.14
CA ASN A 265 -9.64 -13.53 -22.79
C ASN A 265 -11.13 -13.16 -22.88
N ASP A 266 -11.85 -13.74 -23.85
CA ASP A 266 -13.27 -13.50 -24.06
C ASP A 266 -14.15 -14.05 -22.93
N GLU A 267 -13.68 -15.05 -22.18
CA GLU A 267 -14.41 -15.57 -21.01
C GLU A 267 -14.47 -14.57 -19.87
N TYR A 268 -13.53 -13.62 -19.79
CA TYR A 268 -13.56 -12.52 -18.83
C TYR A 268 -14.26 -11.27 -19.37
N LEU A 269 -14.90 -11.29 -20.53
CA LEU A 269 -15.77 -10.19 -20.94
C LEU A 269 -17.11 -10.26 -20.21
N VAL A 270 -17.66 -9.11 -19.83
CA VAL A 270 -18.97 -9.06 -19.16
C VAL A 270 -20.09 -9.00 -20.17
N ASN A 271 -21.23 -9.62 -19.85
CA ASN A 271 -22.42 -9.54 -20.69
C ASN A 271 -22.82 -8.07 -20.89
N LYS A 272 -22.85 -7.64 -22.16
CA LYS A 272 -23.27 -6.30 -22.59
C LYS A 272 -24.64 -5.87 -22.04
N GLU A 273 -25.55 -6.83 -21.83
CA GLU A 273 -26.90 -6.59 -21.31
C GLU A 273 -26.89 -6.08 -19.86
N LEU A 274 -25.79 -6.26 -19.13
CA LEU A 274 -25.66 -5.78 -17.76
C LEU A 274 -25.35 -4.28 -17.66
N PHE A 275 -24.95 -3.63 -18.76
CA PHE A 275 -24.55 -2.22 -18.75
C PHE A 275 -25.71 -1.25 -19.03
N ASN A 276 -26.80 -1.66 -19.69
CA ASN A 276 -27.91 -0.76 -20.10
C ASN A 276 -27.43 0.64 -20.55
N PRO A 277 -26.52 0.75 -21.55
CA PRO A 277 -25.89 2.02 -21.92
C PRO A 277 -26.88 2.98 -22.58
N LYS A 278 -26.65 4.29 -22.42
CA LYS A 278 -27.42 5.31 -23.15
C LYS A 278 -26.90 5.44 -24.59
N ASN A 279 -27.72 5.99 -25.48
CA ASN A 279 -27.49 6.05 -26.93
C ASN A 279 -26.02 6.28 -27.35
N LYS A 280 -25.47 5.37 -28.16
CA LYS A 280 -24.12 5.36 -28.76
C LYS A 280 -22.93 5.15 -27.81
N GLU A 281 -23.16 4.97 -26.51
CA GLU A 281 -22.08 4.66 -25.57
C GLU A 281 -21.68 3.19 -25.64
N ILE A 282 -20.37 2.94 -25.52
CA ILE A 282 -19.81 1.60 -25.54
C ILE A 282 -19.12 1.32 -24.20
N PRO A 283 -19.64 0.42 -23.36
CA PRO A 283 -18.97 0.06 -22.12
C PRO A 283 -17.63 -0.62 -22.39
N VAL A 284 -16.56 -0.16 -21.76
CA VAL A 284 -15.18 -0.70 -21.95
C VAL A 284 -15.15 -2.22 -21.78
N TYR A 285 -15.69 -2.72 -20.67
CA TYR A 285 -15.66 -4.15 -20.32
C TYR A 285 -16.61 -5.03 -21.14
N SER A 286 -17.39 -4.46 -22.07
CA SER A 286 -18.14 -5.23 -23.07
C SER A 286 -17.28 -5.64 -24.28
N LYS A 287 -16.09 -5.03 -24.43
CA LYS A 287 -15.17 -5.24 -25.57
C LYS A 287 -13.75 -5.60 -25.17
N PHE A 288 -13.32 -5.19 -23.98
CA PHE A 288 -11.97 -5.40 -23.48
C PHE A 288 -12.02 -6.02 -22.10
N SER A 289 -11.39 -7.18 -21.92
CA SER A 289 -11.23 -7.77 -20.59
C SER A 289 -10.20 -6.99 -19.78
N GLN A 290 -10.13 -7.21 -18.47
CA GLN A 290 -9.07 -6.60 -17.64
C GLN A 290 -7.67 -6.95 -18.13
N TYR A 291 -7.47 -8.17 -18.66
CA TYR A 291 -6.20 -8.58 -19.25
C TYR A 291 -5.91 -7.83 -20.56
N ASP A 292 -6.91 -7.60 -21.41
CA ASP A 292 -6.73 -6.79 -22.61
C ASP A 292 -6.25 -5.37 -22.27
N LEU A 293 -6.82 -4.74 -21.23
CA LEU A 293 -6.46 -3.40 -20.78
C LEU A 293 -5.06 -3.38 -20.14
N PHE A 294 -4.73 -4.38 -19.30
CA PHE A 294 -3.39 -4.57 -18.75
C PHE A 294 -2.34 -4.76 -19.85
N LYS A 295 -2.65 -5.58 -20.86
CA LYS A 295 -1.75 -5.84 -22.00
C LYS A 295 -1.50 -4.56 -22.80
N LEU A 296 -2.55 -3.79 -23.09
CA LEU A 296 -2.44 -2.49 -23.76
C LEU A 296 -1.51 -1.55 -23.00
N ALA A 297 -1.62 -1.49 -21.67
CA ALA A 297 -0.81 -0.61 -20.85
C ALA A 297 0.65 -1.08 -20.69
N ASN A 298 0.88 -2.39 -20.52
CA ASN A 298 2.16 -2.88 -19.98
C ASN A 298 2.97 -3.79 -20.91
N LEU A 299 2.41 -4.35 -21.97
CA LEU A 299 3.12 -5.37 -22.77
C LEU A 299 3.35 -4.93 -24.22
N ALA A 300 4.37 -5.49 -24.87
CA ALA A 300 4.56 -5.31 -26.30
C ALA A 300 3.33 -5.82 -27.08
N LEU A 301 2.90 -5.05 -28.08
CA LEU A 301 1.68 -5.32 -28.84
C LEU A 301 2.04 -5.77 -30.25
N THR A 302 1.28 -6.74 -30.77
CA THR A 302 1.31 -7.09 -32.20
C THR A 302 0.54 -6.05 -33.02
N ASN A 303 0.76 -5.99 -34.34
CA ASN A 303 0.05 -5.06 -35.24
C ASN A 303 -1.49 -5.24 -35.16
N LYS A 304 -1.96 -6.49 -35.11
CA LYS A 304 -3.38 -6.81 -34.96
C LYS A 304 -3.97 -6.26 -33.65
N GLU A 305 -3.18 -6.28 -32.57
CA GLU A 305 -3.60 -5.74 -31.28
C GLU A 305 -3.60 -4.21 -31.29
N VAL A 306 -2.62 -3.58 -31.92
CA VAL A 306 -2.63 -2.12 -32.13
C VAL A 306 -3.90 -1.69 -32.85
N GLU A 307 -4.28 -2.38 -33.93
CA GLU A 307 -5.54 -2.13 -34.64
C GLU A 307 -6.77 -2.37 -33.75
N LYS A 308 -6.79 -3.46 -32.96
CA LYS A 308 -7.86 -3.76 -32.00
C LYS A 308 -8.05 -2.60 -31.01
N TYR A 309 -6.97 -2.06 -30.45
CA TYR A 309 -7.05 -1.01 -29.43
C TYR A 309 -7.29 0.40 -29.99
N ASN A 310 -6.90 0.67 -31.25
CA ASN A 310 -7.12 1.96 -31.90
C ASN A 310 -8.59 2.39 -31.97
N ILE A 311 -9.53 1.45 -31.83
CA ILE A 311 -10.96 1.79 -31.76
C ILE A 311 -11.32 2.66 -30.54
N LEU A 312 -10.51 2.62 -29.47
CA LEU A 312 -10.71 3.43 -28.25
C LEU A 312 -10.63 4.93 -28.53
N ASN A 313 -9.86 5.36 -29.55
CA ASN A 313 -9.74 6.77 -29.91
C ASN A 313 -10.86 7.24 -30.84
N ASN A 314 -11.55 6.31 -31.50
CA ASN A 314 -12.48 6.60 -32.59
C ASN A 314 -13.95 6.38 -32.22
N LYS A 315 -14.23 5.90 -31.01
CA LYS A 315 -15.58 5.59 -30.53
C LYS A 315 -15.76 6.04 -29.08
N ASN A 316 -17.01 6.23 -28.68
CA ASN A 316 -17.36 6.74 -27.37
C ASN A 316 -17.37 5.63 -26.31
N PHE A 317 -16.17 5.22 -25.88
CA PHE A 317 -16.03 4.24 -24.80
C PHE A 317 -16.17 4.89 -23.43
N TYR A 318 -16.91 4.26 -22.52
CA TYR A 318 -17.08 4.74 -21.15
C TYR A 318 -16.92 3.60 -20.15
N PHE A 319 -16.37 3.93 -18.98
CA PHE A 319 -16.36 3.01 -17.86
C PHE A 319 -17.70 3.07 -17.15
N ASN A 320 -18.39 1.93 -17.09
CA ASN A 320 -19.57 1.78 -16.24
C ASN A 320 -20.64 2.88 -16.40
N ASN A 321 -20.84 3.43 -17.60
CA ASN A 321 -22.01 4.27 -17.83
C ASN A 321 -23.23 3.37 -18.04
N SER A 322 -24.15 3.43 -17.09
CA SER A 322 -25.42 2.71 -17.06
C SER A 322 -26.51 3.64 -16.59
N THR A 323 -27.75 3.44 -17.05
CA THR A 323 -28.93 4.11 -16.46
C THR A 323 -29.10 3.82 -14.97
N ASN A 324 -28.45 2.78 -14.46
CA ASN A 324 -28.57 2.31 -13.09
C ASN A 324 -27.52 2.87 -12.14
N ASN A 325 -26.52 3.61 -12.63
CA ASN A 325 -25.45 4.13 -11.78
C ASN A 325 -25.76 5.49 -11.20
N THR A 326 -25.41 5.66 -9.92
CA THR A 326 -25.52 6.92 -9.19
C THR A 326 -24.52 7.95 -9.68
N VAL A 327 -23.33 7.51 -10.11
CA VAL A 327 -22.27 8.35 -10.66
C VAL A 327 -22.07 8.01 -12.13
N TYR A 328 -22.01 9.04 -12.97
CA TYR A 328 -21.88 8.90 -14.41
C TYR A 328 -20.64 9.63 -14.91
N TYR A 329 -19.84 8.99 -15.75
CA TYR A 329 -18.65 9.61 -16.32
C TYR A 329 -19.04 10.48 -17.52
N ALA A 330 -18.80 11.79 -17.42
CA ALA A 330 -19.15 12.76 -18.45
C ALA A 330 -18.29 12.61 -19.73
N ASN A 331 -17.06 12.14 -19.58
CA ASN A 331 -16.07 12.07 -20.67
C ASN A 331 -15.80 10.61 -21.08
N SER A 332 -15.69 10.39 -22.40
CA SER A 332 -15.26 9.09 -22.93
C SER A 332 -13.79 8.83 -22.63
N THR A 333 -13.44 7.57 -22.42
CA THR A 333 -12.05 7.14 -22.29
C THR A 333 -11.36 7.01 -23.65
N ASN A 334 -10.03 7.04 -23.64
CA ASN A 334 -9.17 6.88 -24.81
C ASN A 334 -7.95 5.99 -24.47
N ILE A 335 -7.08 5.73 -25.45
CA ILE A 335 -5.92 4.85 -25.24
C ILE A 335 -5.00 5.35 -24.13
N ASP A 336 -4.73 6.66 -24.06
CA ASP A 336 -3.78 7.21 -23.09
C ASP A 336 -4.33 7.12 -21.66
N GLN A 337 -5.64 7.35 -21.50
CA GLN A 337 -6.30 7.15 -20.21
C GLN A 337 -6.29 5.67 -19.81
N ILE A 338 -6.51 4.73 -20.73
CA ILE A 338 -6.39 3.29 -20.43
C ILE A 338 -4.94 2.93 -20.04
N LYS A 339 -3.95 3.41 -20.79
CA LYS A 339 -2.53 3.17 -20.48
C LYS A 339 -2.17 3.68 -19.09
N TYR A 340 -2.66 4.86 -18.71
CA TYR A 340 -2.45 5.40 -17.37
C TYR A 340 -3.13 4.52 -16.31
N LEU A 341 -4.46 4.32 -16.41
CA LEU A 341 -5.25 3.61 -15.41
C LEU A 341 -4.84 2.14 -15.20
N PHE A 342 -4.36 1.48 -16.26
CA PHE A 342 -3.96 0.08 -16.24
C PHE A 342 -2.44 -0.11 -16.28
N SER A 343 -1.64 0.95 -16.18
CA SER A 343 -0.19 0.82 -15.96
C SER A 343 0.05 0.07 -14.65
N PHE A 344 1.09 -0.76 -14.61
CA PHE A 344 1.37 -1.55 -13.42
C PHE A 344 1.68 -0.66 -12.21
N GLU A 345 2.32 0.48 -12.44
CA GLU A 345 2.59 1.49 -11.42
C GLU A 345 1.30 1.99 -10.76
N GLU A 346 0.29 2.35 -11.56
CA GLU A 346 -1.00 2.79 -11.04
C GLU A 346 -1.82 1.63 -10.46
N LEU A 347 -1.79 0.45 -11.09
CA LEU A 347 -2.50 -0.73 -10.60
C LEU A 347 -1.94 -1.19 -9.25
N PHE A 348 -0.64 -1.09 -9.01
CA PHE A 348 -0.05 -1.38 -7.70
C PHE A 348 -0.75 -0.57 -6.61
N ALA A 349 -0.78 0.76 -6.76
CA ALA A 349 -1.37 1.66 -5.78
C ALA A 349 -2.88 1.42 -5.64
N ARG A 350 -3.60 1.35 -6.77
CA ARG A 350 -5.07 1.18 -6.79
C ARG A 350 -5.51 -0.13 -6.14
N GLU A 351 -4.82 -1.23 -6.44
CA GLU A 351 -5.18 -2.54 -5.92
C GLU A 351 -4.85 -2.67 -4.43
N LEU A 352 -3.76 -2.05 -3.96
CA LEU A 352 -3.46 -1.99 -2.52
C LEU A 352 -4.51 -1.13 -1.78
N VAL A 353 -4.84 0.05 -2.29
CA VAL A 353 -5.88 0.92 -1.73
C VAL A 353 -7.23 0.19 -1.73
N LYS A 354 -7.62 -0.46 -2.83
CA LYS A 354 -8.86 -1.26 -2.91
C LYS A 354 -8.88 -2.38 -1.88
N LEU A 355 -7.75 -3.07 -1.67
CA LEU A 355 -7.60 -4.16 -0.71
C LEU A 355 -7.74 -3.70 0.75
N SER A 356 -7.10 -2.59 1.14
CA SER A 356 -6.87 -2.25 2.55
C SER A 356 -7.54 -0.96 3.04
N TYR A 357 -7.79 0.02 2.15
CA TYR A 357 -8.42 1.29 2.55
C TYR A 357 -9.85 1.04 3.02
N SER A 358 -10.11 1.35 4.28
CA SER A 358 -11.41 1.23 4.91
C SER A 358 -11.92 2.59 5.35
N ALA A 359 -13.23 2.80 5.21
CA ALA A 359 -13.86 4.03 5.67
C ALA A 359 -13.70 4.17 7.19
N HIS A 360 -13.57 5.41 7.65
CA HIS A 360 -13.48 5.72 9.07
C HIS A 360 -14.71 5.24 9.84
N GLU A 361 -14.55 4.75 11.08
CA GLU A 361 -15.64 4.15 11.87
C GLU A 361 -16.82 5.09 12.16
N ASN A 362 -16.53 6.39 12.36
CA ASN A 362 -17.54 7.44 12.54
C ASN A 362 -18.15 7.99 11.22
N PHE A 363 -17.72 7.51 10.05
CA PHE A 363 -18.46 7.76 8.81
C PHE A 363 -19.67 6.82 8.79
N GLN A 364 -20.67 7.07 9.66
CA GLN A 364 -22.05 6.56 9.50
C GLN A 364 -23.04 7.20 10.49
N MET A 365 -24.23 7.51 9.95
CA MET A 365 -25.46 8.01 10.59
C MET A 365 -25.50 9.51 10.98
N PHE A 366 -25.91 10.36 10.03
CA PHE A 366 -26.76 11.50 10.42
C PHE A 366 -28.19 10.94 10.63
N ASP A 367 -28.76 11.12 11.82
CA ASP A 367 -30.14 10.78 12.20
C ASP A 367 -30.58 9.31 12.21
N GLY A 368 -29.70 8.35 12.51
CA GLY A 368 -30.14 6.97 12.79
C GLY A 368 -30.74 6.21 11.59
N HIS A 369 -30.61 6.77 10.38
CA HIS A 369 -30.92 6.12 9.13
C HIS A 369 -29.66 6.03 8.26
N LEU A 370 -29.33 4.81 7.82
CA LEU A 370 -28.39 4.58 6.73
C LEU A 370 -29.08 4.99 5.42
N THR A 371 -28.89 6.22 4.96
CA THR A 371 -29.20 6.52 3.56
C THR A 371 -28.08 5.93 2.70
N LEU A 372 -28.42 5.31 1.57
CA LEU A 372 -27.42 4.75 0.63
C LEU A 372 -26.35 5.79 0.21
N ASP A 373 -26.71 7.08 0.21
CA ASP A 373 -25.81 8.20 -0.06
C ASP A 373 -24.65 8.30 0.95
N ASP A 374 -24.86 7.94 2.22
CA ASP A 374 -23.82 8.04 3.25
C ASP A 374 -22.77 6.92 3.17
N SER A 375 -23.17 5.74 2.67
CA SER A 375 -22.27 4.61 2.47
C SER A 375 -21.25 4.83 1.34
N LEU A 376 -21.53 5.78 0.45
CA LEU A 376 -20.70 6.11 -0.71
C LEU A 376 -19.73 7.28 -0.45
N ASN A 377 -19.82 7.93 0.71
CA ASN A 377 -19.00 9.10 1.06
C ASN A 377 -17.48 8.83 1.10
N PHE A 378 -17.02 7.57 1.13
CA PHE A 378 -15.60 7.24 0.98
C PHE A 378 -15.18 6.98 -0.48
N LEU A 379 -16.14 6.70 -1.38
CA LEU A 379 -15.91 6.60 -2.82
C LEU A 379 -15.95 7.99 -3.47
N TYR A 380 -16.84 8.85 -3.01
CA TYR A 380 -16.94 10.20 -3.56
C TYR A 380 -17.54 11.18 -2.57
N TYR A 381 -17.30 12.46 -2.80
CA TYR A 381 -17.83 13.55 -1.99
C TYR A 381 -18.61 14.51 -2.88
N LYS A 382 -19.87 14.79 -2.52
CA LYS A 382 -20.67 15.84 -3.15
C LYS A 382 -20.15 17.21 -2.71
N LEU A 383 -19.87 18.07 -3.68
CA LEU A 383 -19.54 19.49 -3.49
C LEU A 383 -20.84 20.32 -3.54
N LYS A 384 -20.77 21.61 -3.19
CA LYS A 384 -21.96 22.48 -3.03
C LYS A 384 -22.74 22.71 -4.34
N ASN A 385 -22.11 22.53 -5.49
CA ASN A 385 -22.71 22.69 -6.82
C ASN A 385 -23.21 21.36 -7.41
N ASP A 386 -23.39 20.33 -6.58
CA ASP A 386 -23.66 18.95 -6.98
C ASP A 386 -22.53 18.26 -7.78
N ASP A 387 -21.39 18.93 -7.98
CA ASP A 387 -20.17 18.32 -8.50
C ASP A 387 -19.68 17.19 -7.57
N ILE A 388 -19.11 16.16 -8.17
CA ILE A 388 -18.64 14.97 -7.45
C ILE A 388 -17.11 14.91 -7.50
N PHE A 389 -16.49 14.87 -6.32
CA PHE A 389 -15.09 14.51 -6.19
C PHE A 389 -14.96 13.00 -5.97
N LEU A 390 -14.32 12.29 -6.87
CA LEU A 390 -14.00 10.87 -6.68
C LEU A 390 -12.73 10.73 -5.83
N SER A 391 -12.81 9.89 -4.80
CA SER A 391 -11.61 9.43 -4.10
C SER A 391 -10.82 8.45 -4.99
N SER A 392 -9.55 8.19 -4.69
CA SER A 392 -8.71 7.22 -5.42
C SER A 392 -9.36 5.83 -5.49
N ILE A 393 -9.96 5.38 -4.39
CA ILE A 393 -10.71 4.12 -4.32
C ILE A 393 -12.03 4.20 -5.08
N GLY A 394 -12.71 5.34 -5.05
CA GLY A 394 -13.94 5.58 -5.79
C GLY A 394 -13.75 5.56 -7.29
N ASP A 395 -12.69 6.22 -7.77
CA ASP A 395 -12.33 6.29 -9.18
C ASP A 395 -12.02 4.91 -9.78
N ASP A 396 -11.49 3.96 -9.00
CA ASP A 396 -11.32 2.56 -9.43
C ASP A 396 -12.63 1.76 -9.28
N THR A 397 -13.19 1.77 -8.08
CA THR A 397 -14.37 0.95 -7.72
C THR A 397 -15.57 1.27 -8.60
N LEU A 398 -15.90 2.55 -8.78
CA LEU A 398 -17.04 3.00 -9.57
C LEU A 398 -16.86 2.80 -11.07
N LYS A 399 -15.66 2.50 -11.57
CA LYS A 399 -15.49 2.05 -12.97
C LYS A 399 -15.83 0.58 -13.16
N MET A 400 -15.91 -0.19 -12.07
CA MET A 400 -16.00 -1.64 -12.08
C MET A 400 -17.29 -2.19 -11.46
N ILE A 401 -18.15 -1.36 -10.85
CA ILE A 401 -19.36 -1.81 -10.14
C ILE A 401 -20.57 -0.94 -10.41
N ALA A 402 -21.74 -1.53 -10.69
CA ALA A 402 -23.03 -0.85 -10.62
C ALA A 402 -23.85 -1.29 -9.43
N ASN A 403 -24.76 -0.44 -8.99
CA ASN A 403 -25.76 -0.76 -7.98
C ASN A 403 -27.16 -0.86 -8.63
N TYR A 404 -27.81 -2.01 -8.52
CA TYR A 404 -29.15 -2.26 -9.04
C TYR A 404 -30.07 -2.71 -7.91
N TYR A 405 -30.99 -1.85 -7.43
CA TYR A 405 -31.95 -2.19 -6.36
C TYR A 405 -31.29 -2.93 -5.17
N ASN A 406 -30.19 -2.40 -4.63
CA ASN A 406 -29.37 -3.00 -3.55
C ASN A 406 -28.62 -4.30 -3.93
N LYS A 407 -28.42 -4.58 -5.22
CA LYS A 407 -27.55 -5.65 -5.73
C LYS A 407 -26.43 -5.07 -6.56
N TYR A 408 -25.19 -5.38 -6.18
CA TYR A 408 -24.04 -4.97 -6.96
C TYR A 408 -23.84 -5.86 -8.18
N VAL A 409 -23.58 -5.23 -9.32
CA VAL A 409 -23.14 -5.90 -10.56
C VAL A 409 -21.69 -5.49 -10.78
N ILE A 410 -20.80 -6.47 -10.85
CA ILE A 410 -19.40 -6.22 -11.18
C ILE A 410 -19.15 -6.39 -12.67
N TYR A 411 -18.37 -5.47 -13.24
CA TYR A 411 -18.08 -5.37 -14.66
C TYR A 411 -16.68 -5.84 -15.04
N SER A 412 -15.88 -6.29 -14.08
CA SER A 412 -14.55 -6.81 -14.35
C SER A 412 -14.22 -7.96 -13.43
N ALA A 413 -13.23 -8.78 -13.79
CA ALA A 413 -12.82 -9.94 -13.00
C ALA A 413 -11.56 -9.69 -12.14
N ASN A 414 -10.95 -8.49 -12.18
CA ASN A 414 -9.86 -8.07 -11.27
C ASN A 414 -10.38 -7.67 -9.88
N TRP A 415 -11.16 -8.56 -9.26
CA TRP A 415 -11.60 -8.44 -7.86
C TRP A 415 -11.00 -9.58 -7.04
N VAL A 416 -10.90 -9.38 -5.73
CA VAL A 416 -10.43 -10.41 -4.78
C VAL A 416 -11.46 -10.80 -3.73
N PHE A 417 -12.55 -10.05 -3.62
CA PHE A 417 -13.58 -10.25 -2.61
C PHE A 417 -14.61 -11.29 -3.08
N ASP A 418 -14.97 -12.21 -2.18
CA ASP A 418 -15.81 -13.37 -2.51
C ASP A 418 -17.23 -12.98 -2.94
N ASP A 419 -17.81 -11.94 -2.32
CA ASP A 419 -19.17 -11.48 -2.59
C ASP A 419 -19.32 -10.86 -3.99
N GLU A 420 -18.28 -10.20 -4.46
CA GLU A 420 -18.18 -9.63 -5.79
C GLU A 420 -17.96 -10.75 -6.81
N LEU A 421 -16.88 -11.53 -6.64
CA LEU A 421 -16.49 -12.58 -7.57
C LEU A 421 -17.58 -13.63 -7.77
N LYS A 422 -18.26 -14.07 -6.71
CA LYS A 422 -19.34 -15.06 -6.86
C LYS A 422 -20.45 -14.55 -7.78
N ASN A 423 -20.67 -13.24 -7.90
CA ASN A 423 -21.75 -12.67 -8.71
C ASN A 423 -21.32 -12.33 -10.15
N TYR A 424 -20.05 -12.51 -10.50
CA TYR A 424 -19.54 -12.27 -11.84
C TYR A 424 -20.23 -13.15 -12.89
N LYS A 425 -20.77 -12.53 -13.94
CA LYS A 425 -21.31 -13.21 -15.12
C LYS A 425 -20.58 -12.77 -16.37
N ASN A 426 -20.06 -13.73 -17.12
CA ASN A 426 -19.40 -13.44 -18.37
C ASN A 426 -20.38 -13.21 -19.54
N ILE A 427 -19.81 -12.92 -20.72
CA ILE A 427 -20.53 -12.68 -21.98
C ILE A 427 -21.45 -13.84 -22.40
N ASN A 428 -21.16 -15.06 -21.94
CA ASN A 428 -21.95 -16.27 -22.18
C ASN A 428 -22.97 -16.56 -21.07
N ASN A 429 -23.24 -15.59 -20.18
CA ASN A 429 -24.10 -15.73 -19.00
C ASN A 429 -23.66 -16.83 -18.01
N ARG A 430 -22.38 -17.20 -18.01
CA ARG A 430 -21.81 -18.20 -17.08
C ARG A 430 -21.20 -17.51 -15.87
N PHE A 431 -21.42 -18.11 -14.69
CA PHE A 431 -20.74 -17.73 -13.46
C PHE A 431 -19.36 -18.40 -13.40
N LEU A 432 -18.30 -17.64 -13.66
CA LEU A 432 -16.93 -18.20 -13.71
C LEU A 432 -16.46 -18.74 -12.36
N PHE A 433 -16.90 -18.11 -11.27
CA PHE A 433 -16.42 -18.39 -9.92
C PHE A 433 -17.39 -19.25 -9.11
N ARG A 434 -18.37 -19.88 -9.78
CA ARG A 434 -19.28 -20.85 -9.16
C ARG A 434 -19.13 -22.21 -9.83
N ASN A 435 -19.21 -23.27 -9.03
CA ASN A 435 -19.38 -24.62 -9.57
C ASN A 435 -20.82 -24.84 -10.07
N LYS A 436 -21.08 -26.02 -10.66
CA LYS A 436 -22.41 -26.39 -11.17
C LYS A 436 -23.51 -26.40 -10.09
N GLN A 437 -23.13 -26.53 -8.82
CA GLN A 437 -24.04 -26.49 -7.66
C GLN A 437 -24.24 -25.05 -7.12
N GLY A 438 -23.72 -24.04 -7.80
CA GLY A 438 -23.84 -22.64 -7.41
C GLY A 438 -22.96 -22.21 -6.24
N LYS A 439 -22.06 -23.07 -5.76
CA LYS A 439 -21.12 -22.76 -4.68
C LYS A 439 -19.90 -22.04 -5.23
N TYR A 440 -19.41 -21.05 -4.48
CA TYR A 440 -18.15 -20.37 -4.79
C TYR A 440 -16.99 -21.38 -4.83
N ILE A 441 -16.13 -21.27 -5.85
CA ILE A 441 -15.10 -22.29 -6.13
C ILE A 441 -13.87 -22.19 -5.21
N TYR A 442 -13.62 -21.02 -4.62
CA TYR A 442 -12.49 -20.81 -3.74
C TYR A 442 -12.87 -20.98 -2.27
N LYS A 443 -11.87 -21.21 -1.43
CA LYS A 443 -12.04 -21.14 0.02
C LYS A 443 -12.33 -19.69 0.44
N PRO A 444 -12.98 -19.46 1.60
CA PRO A 444 -13.29 -18.12 2.08
C PRO A 444 -12.06 -17.21 2.12
N ASN A 445 -12.18 -16.03 1.51
CA ASN A 445 -11.17 -14.99 1.39
C ASN A 445 -9.85 -15.47 0.76
N GLN A 446 -9.85 -16.55 -0.02
CA GLN A 446 -8.61 -17.10 -0.57
C GLN A 446 -7.88 -16.11 -1.48
N GLN A 447 -8.61 -15.41 -2.35
CA GLN A 447 -8.04 -14.42 -3.27
C GLN A 447 -7.55 -13.17 -2.50
N VAL A 448 -8.35 -12.66 -1.56
CA VAL A 448 -7.92 -11.57 -0.65
C VAL A 448 -6.62 -11.93 0.06
N LYS A 449 -6.54 -13.14 0.63
CA LYS A 449 -5.35 -13.63 1.33
C LYS A 449 -4.15 -13.80 0.41
N ALA A 450 -4.36 -14.23 -0.84
CA ALA A 450 -3.29 -14.34 -1.83
C ALA A 450 -2.70 -12.97 -2.18
N LEU A 451 -3.55 -11.97 -2.44
CA LEU A 451 -3.10 -10.61 -2.75
C LEU A 451 -2.45 -9.94 -1.53
N LEU A 452 -3.06 -10.05 -0.35
CA LEU A 452 -2.48 -9.56 0.90
C LEU A 452 -1.09 -10.18 1.14
N LYS A 453 -0.97 -11.51 0.96
CA LYS A 453 0.32 -12.20 1.08
C LYS A 453 1.35 -11.69 0.08
N ALA A 454 0.96 -11.40 -1.16
CA ALA A 454 1.88 -10.85 -2.16
C ALA A 454 2.49 -9.52 -1.69
N TYR A 455 1.67 -8.58 -1.18
CA TYR A 455 2.16 -7.31 -0.63
C TYR A 455 3.01 -7.48 0.63
N ILE A 456 2.57 -8.32 1.58
CA ILE A 456 3.32 -8.58 2.82
C ILE A 456 4.70 -9.20 2.51
N ASP A 457 4.75 -10.13 1.56
CA ASP A 457 6.00 -10.77 1.12
C ASP A 457 6.93 -9.81 0.41
N LEU A 458 6.37 -8.93 -0.43
CA LEU A 458 7.12 -7.90 -1.14
C LEU A 458 7.83 -6.97 -0.15
N MET A 459 7.14 -6.53 0.91
CA MET A 459 7.71 -5.69 1.96
C MET A 459 8.68 -6.44 2.90
N GLY A 460 8.89 -7.74 2.66
CA GLY A 460 9.84 -8.56 3.40
C GLY A 460 9.42 -8.85 4.84
N PHE A 461 8.12 -8.99 5.13
CA PHE A 461 7.69 -9.38 6.47
C PHE A 461 8.36 -10.67 6.93
N GLY A 462 8.88 -10.65 8.16
CA GLY A 462 9.67 -11.75 8.73
C GLY A 462 11.14 -11.79 8.28
N GLN A 463 11.58 -10.86 7.42
CA GLN A 463 13.00 -10.67 7.11
C GLN A 463 13.62 -9.64 8.07
N PRO A 464 14.77 -9.96 8.69
CA PRO A 464 15.49 -9.02 9.55
C PRO A 464 15.95 -7.76 8.83
N ILE A 465 16.23 -7.83 7.53
CA ILE A 465 16.49 -6.67 6.69
C ILE A 465 15.56 -6.81 5.50
N SER A 466 14.60 -5.90 5.38
CA SER A 466 13.74 -5.76 4.20
C SER A 466 13.94 -4.43 3.49
N TYR A 467 14.51 -3.43 4.17
CA TYR A 467 14.78 -2.10 3.64
C TYR A 467 16.26 -1.75 3.81
N MET A 468 16.85 -1.19 2.77
CA MET A 468 18.18 -0.55 2.82
C MET A 468 18.16 0.63 1.84
N GLY A 469 18.26 1.85 2.36
CA GLY A 469 18.16 3.08 1.58
C GLY A 469 19.16 4.12 2.04
N SER A 470 19.47 5.10 1.19
CA SER A 470 20.32 6.23 1.59
C SER A 470 19.66 7.04 2.71
N ASP A 471 20.45 7.67 3.57
CA ASP A 471 19.90 8.64 4.54
C ASP A 471 19.44 9.88 3.79
N ILE A 472 18.13 9.95 3.58
CA ILE A 472 17.47 11.02 2.82
C ILE A 472 17.05 12.21 3.68
N SER A 473 17.35 12.21 4.98
CA SER A 473 16.82 13.23 5.92
C SER A 473 17.24 14.67 5.58
N SER A 474 18.31 14.84 4.80
CA SER A 474 18.80 16.12 4.31
C SER A 474 18.48 16.39 2.83
N TRP A 475 17.81 15.46 2.14
CA TRP A 475 17.50 15.62 0.73
C TRP A 475 16.36 16.62 0.55
N TYR A 476 16.51 17.51 -0.43
CA TYR A 476 15.47 18.44 -0.85
C TYR A 476 15.59 18.76 -2.33
N ILE A 477 14.46 19.17 -2.90
CA ILE A 477 14.37 19.70 -4.26
C ILE A 477 14.46 21.23 -4.15
N ASP A 478 15.46 21.82 -4.80
CA ASP A 478 15.62 23.27 -4.84
C ASP A 478 14.57 23.95 -5.77
N HIS A 479 14.56 25.28 -5.79
CA HIS A 479 13.63 26.05 -6.63
C HIS A 479 13.83 25.82 -8.14
N ASN A 480 14.99 25.31 -8.54
CA ASN A 480 15.34 24.97 -9.91
C ASN A 480 15.08 23.49 -10.23
N GLY A 481 14.53 22.71 -9.28
CA GLY A 481 14.25 21.29 -9.44
C GLY A 481 15.46 20.37 -9.30
N ASN A 482 16.62 20.88 -8.86
CA ASN A 482 17.79 20.04 -8.60
C ASN A 482 17.64 19.34 -7.25
N ILE A 483 18.10 18.11 -7.19
CA ILE A 483 18.11 17.30 -5.96
C ILE A 483 19.48 17.44 -5.33
N ASN A 484 19.50 17.91 -4.08
CA ASN A 484 20.69 17.83 -3.25
C ASN A 484 20.66 16.49 -2.50
N SER A 485 21.46 15.52 -2.93
CA SER A 485 21.49 14.16 -2.36
C SER A 485 22.86 13.77 -1.82
N GLN A 486 22.84 12.99 -0.75
CA GLN A 486 24.02 12.36 -0.15
C GLN A 486 23.81 10.85 -0.07
N TYR A 487 24.72 10.09 -0.69
CA TYR A 487 24.62 8.63 -0.80
C TYR A 487 25.65 7.90 0.08
N SER A 488 26.47 8.61 0.85
CA SER A 488 27.55 8.00 1.64
C SER A 488 27.04 7.18 2.84
N ASN A 489 25.85 7.54 3.32
CA ASN A 489 25.24 6.94 4.49
C ASN A 489 23.92 6.28 4.12
N ILE A 490 23.59 5.24 4.86
CA ILE A 490 22.37 4.46 4.68
C ILE A 490 21.63 4.30 6.00
N ASN A 491 20.35 3.96 5.88
CA ASN A 491 19.54 3.39 6.94
C ASN A 491 19.13 1.97 6.53
N ILE A 492 18.97 1.12 7.53
CA ILE A 492 18.54 -0.26 7.42
C ILE A 492 17.21 -0.41 8.15
N GLY A 493 16.27 -1.13 7.56
CA GLY A 493 14.99 -1.43 8.19
C GLY A 493 14.55 -2.86 7.93
N GLY A 494 13.64 -3.34 8.76
CA GLY A 494 13.13 -4.70 8.63
C GLY A 494 12.15 -5.06 9.73
N PHE A 495 11.93 -6.37 9.88
CA PHE A 495 11.04 -6.93 10.88
C PHE A 495 11.82 -7.83 11.84
N LEU A 496 11.65 -7.58 13.13
CA LEU A 496 12.29 -8.36 14.19
C LEU A 496 11.23 -9.08 15.01
N ASN A 497 11.50 -10.32 15.36
CA ASN A 497 10.67 -11.08 16.27
C ASN A 497 11.25 -10.96 17.68
N LEU A 498 10.63 -10.15 18.54
CA LEU A 498 11.12 -9.90 19.89
C LEU A 498 10.29 -10.68 20.91
N GLU A 499 10.90 -11.04 22.03
CA GLU A 499 10.16 -11.61 23.16
C GLU A 499 9.17 -10.58 23.71
N ASN A 500 7.97 -11.03 24.07
CA ASN A 500 6.92 -10.15 24.62
C ASN A 500 7.39 -9.39 25.88
N SER A 501 8.34 -9.94 26.63
CA SER A 501 8.96 -9.30 27.81
C SER A 501 9.81 -8.06 27.46
N LEU A 502 10.26 -7.96 26.22
CA LEU A 502 11.07 -6.86 25.68
C LEU A 502 10.22 -5.82 24.96
N ILE A 503 8.90 -6.02 24.86
CA ILE A 503 7.97 -5.13 24.17
C ILE A 503 7.13 -4.39 25.20
N ASP A 504 7.01 -3.07 25.05
CA ASP A 504 6.07 -2.27 25.82
C ASP A 504 4.62 -2.54 25.36
N SER A 505 3.74 -2.88 26.30
CA SER A 505 2.38 -3.34 25.98
C SER A 505 1.50 -2.26 25.32
N ASN A 506 1.79 -0.98 25.57
CA ASN A 506 0.97 0.14 25.10
C ASN A 506 1.40 0.59 23.70
N SER A 507 2.71 0.83 23.56
CA SER A 507 3.34 1.30 22.32
C SER A 507 3.63 0.18 21.33
N LYS A 508 3.72 -1.09 21.78
CA LYS A 508 4.16 -2.23 20.95
C LYS A 508 5.55 -2.01 20.33
N GLU A 509 6.39 -1.27 21.03
CA GLU A 509 7.77 -0.98 20.67
C GLU A 509 8.72 -1.69 21.66
N ALA A 510 9.99 -1.80 21.32
CA ALA A 510 11.01 -2.31 22.23
C ALA A 510 11.11 -1.41 23.47
N LYS A 511 11.04 -2.04 24.64
CA LYS A 511 11.13 -1.38 25.96
C LYS A 511 12.53 -0.84 26.25
N TYR A 512 13.56 -1.45 25.67
CA TYR A 512 14.97 -1.17 25.94
C TYR A 512 15.70 -0.73 24.68
N PRO A 513 16.80 0.04 24.81
CA PRO A 513 17.66 0.36 23.66
C PRO A 513 18.09 -0.91 22.94
N THR A 514 17.86 -0.92 21.63
CA THR A 514 18.11 -2.09 20.79
C THR A 514 19.06 -1.73 19.65
N TYR A 515 19.95 -2.65 19.30
CA TYR A 515 21.02 -2.43 18.33
C TYR A 515 21.20 -3.63 17.40
N LEU A 516 21.59 -3.35 16.17
CA LEU A 516 22.24 -4.30 15.28
C LEU A 516 23.73 -4.31 15.56
N LEU A 517 24.30 -5.50 15.75
CA LEU A 517 25.73 -5.71 15.94
C LEU A 517 26.34 -6.33 14.69
N PHE A 518 27.22 -5.59 14.02
CA PHE A 518 28.04 -6.13 12.93
C PHE A 518 29.32 -6.72 13.55
N GLN A 519 29.54 -8.00 13.31
CA GLN A 519 30.66 -8.75 13.88
C GLN A 519 31.66 -9.15 12.81
N LYS A 520 32.95 -9.01 13.10
CA LYS A 520 34.05 -9.51 12.28
C LYS A 520 35.15 -10.01 13.19
N GLU A 521 35.80 -11.10 12.78
CA GLU A 521 36.95 -11.65 13.52
C GLU A 521 38.00 -10.56 13.74
N ASN A 522 38.53 -10.49 14.97
CA ASN A 522 39.56 -9.53 15.38
C ASN A 522 39.17 -8.04 15.30
N LYS A 523 37.87 -7.70 15.27
CA LYS A 523 37.38 -6.32 15.40
C LYS A 523 36.33 -6.20 16.50
N ASN A 524 36.31 -5.04 17.16
CA ASN A 524 35.21 -4.69 18.06
C ASN A 524 33.89 -4.62 17.26
N PRO A 525 32.76 -5.11 17.80
CA PRO A 525 31.48 -5.03 17.11
C PRO A 525 31.09 -3.59 16.80
N LEU A 526 30.64 -3.33 15.58
CA LEU A 526 30.01 -2.06 15.23
C LEU A 526 28.56 -2.11 15.69
N LYS A 527 28.19 -1.12 16.51
CA LYS A 527 26.86 -0.97 17.10
C LYS A 527 26.05 0.00 16.26
N LEU A 528 24.94 -0.45 15.69
CA LEU A 528 24.00 0.39 14.98
C LEU A 528 22.68 0.41 15.74
N ARG A 529 22.32 1.56 16.30
CA ARG A 529 21.06 1.71 17.03
C ARG A 529 19.89 1.52 16.07
N ILE A 530 18.86 0.82 16.54
CA ILE A 530 17.58 0.70 15.85
C ILE A 530 16.45 1.22 16.71
N HIS A 531 15.44 1.76 16.03
CA HIS A 531 14.23 2.30 16.63
C HIS A 531 13.08 1.46 16.11
N THR A 532 12.38 0.82 17.04
CA THR A 532 11.24 -0.04 16.70
C THR A 532 9.96 0.78 16.65
N SER A 533 9.06 0.41 15.75
CA SER A 533 7.72 1.00 15.62
C SER A 533 6.68 -0.07 15.30
N LYS A 534 5.41 0.26 15.50
CA LYS A 534 4.30 -0.54 14.96
C LYS A 534 4.42 -0.62 13.43
N TYR A 535 3.91 -1.71 12.87
CA TYR A 535 3.59 -1.83 11.45
C TYR A 535 2.09 -2.10 11.33
N ASN A 536 1.53 -1.96 10.13
CA ASN A 536 0.13 -2.27 9.88
C ASN A 536 -0.06 -2.96 8.54
N PHE A 537 -0.46 -4.23 8.59
CA PHE A 537 -0.87 -5.00 7.43
C PHE A 537 -2.31 -5.40 7.58
N ILE A 538 -3.20 -4.72 6.86
CA ILE A 538 -4.63 -4.96 6.92
C ILE A 538 -5.21 -5.17 5.52
N ALA A 539 -6.26 -5.97 5.44
CA ALA A 539 -7.10 -6.12 4.26
C ALA A 539 -8.56 -6.28 4.68
N LYS A 540 -9.44 -5.75 3.85
CA LYS A 540 -10.88 -5.95 3.96
C LYS A 540 -11.26 -7.35 3.49
N SER A 541 -12.39 -7.84 3.97
CA SER A 541 -13.07 -9.04 3.45
C SER A 541 -14.08 -8.70 2.35
N ARG A 542 -14.50 -7.44 2.26
CA ARG A 542 -15.41 -6.87 1.26
C ARG A 542 -15.01 -5.44 0.91
N TRP A 543 -15.28 -4.99 -0.30
CA TRP A 543 -14.76 -3.70 -0.79
C TRP A 543 -15.25 -2.48 0.00
N ASN A 544 -16.45 -2.52 0.57
CA ASN A 544 -17.08 -1.43 1.33
C ASN A 544 -17.01 -1.62 2.85
N GLU A 545 -16.07 -2.44 3.34
CA GLU A 545 -15.92 -2.66 4.77
C GLU A 545 -15.43 -1.38 5.49
N ILE A 546 -16.15 -0.99 6.55
CA ILE A 546 -15.72 0.04 7.50
C ILE A 546 -14.58 -0.53 8.33
N TYR A 547 -13.66 0.33 8.77
CA TYR A 547 -12.57 -0.08 9.61
C TYR A 547 -13.07 -0.81 10.88
N SER A 548 -12.46 -1.94 11.18
CA SER A 548 -12.66 -2.65 12.45
C SER A 548 -11.36 -3.34 12.87
N LYS A 549 -11.26 -3.70 14.14
CA LYS A 549 -10.10 -4.46 14.65
C LYS A 549 -10.03 -5.90 14.11
N ASN A 550 -11.09 -6.38 13.44
CA ASN A 550 -11.23 -7.76 12.98
C ASN A 550 -10.88 -7.95 11.50
N LEU A 551 -10.35 -6.91 10.84
CA LEU A 551 -9.87 -7.01 9.46
C LEU A 551 -8.80 -8.11 9.31
N LEU A 552 -8.69 -8.66 8.10
CA LEU A 552 -7.63 -9.62 7.79
C LEU A 552 -6.28 -8.94 7.92
N ASN A 553 -5.29 -9.68 8.42
CA ASN A 553 -3.94 -9.16 8.67
C ASN A 553 -2.87 -10.23 8.43
N GLU A 554 -1.62 -9.95 8.79
CA GLU A 554 -0.51 -10.87 8.63
C GLU A 554 -0.73 -12.21 9.34
N LYS A 555 -1.41 -12.24 10.50
CA LYS A 555 -1.71 -13.49 11.22
C LYS A 555 -2.69 -14.38 10.47
N SER A 556 -3.54 -13.78 9.62
CA SER A 556 -4.44 -14.51 8.74
C SER A 556 -3.72 -15.24 7.59
N ILE A 557 -2.48 -14.83 7.29
CA ILE A 557 -1.58 -15.43 6.30
C ILE A 557 -0.55 -16.36 6.99
N TYR A 558 0.07 -15.85 8.05
CA TYR A 558 1.14 -16.45 8.82
C TYR A 558 0.66 -16.75 10.23
N SER A 559 -0.01 -17.89 10.40
CA SER A 559 -0.59 -18.30 11.68
C SER A 559 0.45 -18.75 12.74
N ASN A 560 1.75 -18.65 12.46
CA ASN A 560 2.83 -19.10 13.32
C ASN A 560 3.08 -18.11 14.48
N ASN A 561 2.15 -18.06 15.42
CA ASN A 561 2.37 -17.38 16.70
C ASN A 561 3.22 -18.29 17.59
N VAL A 562 4.53 -18.04 17.65
CA VAL A 562 5.35 -18.57 18.75
C VAL A 562 4.84 -17.89 20.02
N LYS A 563 4.37 -18.67 21.01
CA LYS A 563 3.55 -18.19 22.14
C LYS A 563 4.14 -17.04 23.00
N ASN A 564 5.40 -16.65 22.79
CA ASN A 564 6.10 -15.65 23.60
C ASN A 564 6.76 -14.53 22.77
N TYR A 565 6.50 -14.46 21.46
CA TYR A 565 7.15 -13.47 20.60
C TYR A 565 6.12 -12.67 19.80
N GLU A 566 6.48 -11.44 19.49
CA GLU A 566 5.72 -10.52 18.65
C GLU A 566 6.68 -9.84 17.66
N TYR A 567 6.22 -9.69 16.43
CA TYR A 567 6.97 -8.97 15.42
C TYR A 567 6.87 -7.46 15.67
N VAL A 568 7.97 -6.75 15.44
CA VAL A 568 8.04 -5.29 15.37
C VAL A 568 8.71 -4.88 14.07
N SER A 569 8.36 -3.72 13.55
CA SER A 569 9.17 -3.08 12.50
C SER A 569 10.29 -2.28 13.15
N TYR A 570 11.41 -2.07 12.45
CA TYR A 570 12.44 -1.17 12.92
C TYR A 570 13.07 -0.37 11.78
N PHE A 571 13.68 0.75 12.15
CA PHE A 571 14.53 1.55 11.29
C PHE A 571 15.79 1.96 12.05
N SER A 572 16.94 1.91 11.38
CA SER A 572 18.23 2.20 12.02
C SER A 572 18.54 3.68 12.02
N ASP A 573 19.43 4.08 12.93
CA ASP A 573 20.21 5.29 12.74
C ASP A 573 21.05 5.20 11.45
N SER A 574 21.57 6.34 11.01
CA SER A 574 22.37 6.46 9.79
C SER A 574 23.77 5.91 10.01
N ILE A 575 24.29 5.17 9.03
CA ILE A 575 25.61 4.55 9.08
C ILE A 575 26.33 4.68 7.74
N GLY A 576 27.64 4.94 7.78
CA GLY A 576 28.45 5.04 6.57
C GLY A 576 28.55 3.70 5.83
N ILE A 577 28.35 3.70 4.51
CA ILE A 577 28.49 2.48 3.68
C ILE A 577 29.89 1.87 3.83
N ASN A 578 30.92 2.72 3.92
CA ASN A 578 32.30 2.27 4.08
C ASN A 578 32.54 1.61 5.44
N GLU A 579 31.85 2.06 6.50
CA GLU A 579 31.93 1.44 7.82
C GLU A 579 31.38 0.01 7.78
N ILE A 580 30.28 -0.24 7.07
CA ILE A 580 29.71 -1.60 6.95
C ILE A 580 30.61 -2.51 6.11
N LYS A 581 31.20 -1.99 5.02
CA LYS A 581 32.12 -2.75 4.16
C LYS A 581 33.32 -3.29 4.96
N ASP A 582 33.77 -2.54 5.97
CA ASP A 582 34.88 -2.98 6.82
C ASP A 582 34.55 -4.22 7.67
N TYR A 583 33.26 -4.56 7.81
CA TYR A 583 32.73 -5.72 8.55
C TYR A 583 32.28 -6.88 7.65
N THR A 584 32.39 -6.77 6.32
CA THR A 584 32.14 -7.93 5.44
C THR A 584 33.29 -8.95 5.57
N ASN A 585 32.93 -10.24 5.47
CA ASN A 585 33.90 -11.33 5.40
C ASN A 585 34.45 -11.51 3.97
N GLN A 586 35.35 -12.49 3.78
CA GLN A 586 35.98 -12.77 2.48
C GLN A 586 34.99 -13.14 1.37
N ASN A 587 33.81 -13.64 1.74
CA ASN A 587 32.72 -14.02 0.85
C ASN A 587 31.67 -12.91 0.70
N ASN A 588 31.96 -11.68 1.15
CA ASN A 588 31.07 -10.52 1.15
C ASN A 588 29.78 -10.66 1.99
N TYR A 589 29.76 -11.57 2.96
CA TYR A 589 28.66 -11.68 3.92
C TYR A 589 28.90 -10.83 5.17
N LEU A 590 27.80 -10.36 5.77
CA LEU A 590 27.77 -9.66 7.06
C LEU A 590 27.30 -10.62 8.15
N ASN A 591 28.04 -10.70 9.26
CA ASN A 591 27.58 -11.38 10.46
C ASN A 591 26.85 -10.38 11.36
N LEU A 592 25.53 -10.53 11.43
CA LEU A 592 24.62 -9.60 12.12
C LEU A 592 23.96 -10.28 13.32
N LYS A 593 24.03 -9.64 14.48
CA LYS A 593 23.30 -10.04 15.69
C LYS A 593 22.42 -8.92 16.20
N LEU A 594 21.43 -9.29 17.02
CA LEU A 594 20.61 -8.34 17.75
C LEU A 594 21.15 -8.21 19.17
N TRP A 595 21.24 -6.98 19.68
CA TRP A 595 21.57 -6.71 21.08
C TRP A 595 20.52 -5.81 21.68
N VAL A 596 19.95 -6.24 22.82
CA VAL A 596 18.98 -5.47 23.60
C VAL A 596 19.61 -5.14 24.94
N ASP A 597 19.96 -3.87 25.15
CA ASP A 597 20.62 -3.36 26.36
C ASP A 597 19.60 -3.27 27.51
N LYS A 598 19.33 -4.41 28.16
CA LYS A 598 18.25 -4.58 29.16
C LYS A 598 18.54 -3.78 30.42
N ASN A 599 19.82 -3.60 30.76
CA ASN A 599 20.27 -2.89 31.95
C ASN A 599 20.63 -1.41 31.68
N ASN A 600 20.57 -0.96 30.41
CA ASN A 600 20.86 0.40 29.95
C ASN A 600 22.27 0.89 30.35
N ASN A 601 23.27 0.00 30.30
CA ASN A 601 24.64 0.30 30.69
C ASN A 601 25.59 0.48 29.49
N ASN A 602 25.10 0.30 28.26
CA ASN A 602 25.83 0.37 26.99
C ASN A 602 27.05 -0.59 26.89
N LYS A 603 27.08 -1.66 27.69
CA LYS A 603 28.08 -2.74 27.63
C LYS A 603 27.43 -3.98 27.04
N ILE A 604 28.13 -4.61 26.10
CA ILE A 604 27.63 -5.81 25.44
C ILE A 604 27.82 -7.00 26.38
N GLU A 605 26.71 -7.52 26.91
CA GLU A 605 26.67 -8.71 27.76
C GLU A 605 26.11 -9.91 26.97
N SER A 606 26.66 -11.10 27.17
CA SER A 606 26.38 -12.26 26.29
C SER A 606 24.93 -12.73 26.31
N ASP A 607 24.22 -12.55 27.42
CA ASP A 607 22.81 -12.89 27.63
C ASP A 607 21.83 -11.84 27.08
N GLU A 608 22.36 -10.72 26.58
CA GLU A 608 21.62 -9.67 25.90
C GLU A 608 21.70 -9.77 24.36
N ILE A 609 22.56 -10.65 23.85
CA ILE A 609 22.77 -10.86 22.43
C ILE A 609 21.94 -12.04 21.96
N SER A 610 21.18 -11.85 20.88
CA SER A 610 20.43 -12.91 20.22
C SER A 610 20.73 -12.95 18.71
N SER A 611 20.49 -14.11 18.10
CA SER A 611 20.54 -14.23 16.65
C SER A 611 19.39 -13.46 16.04
N ILE A 612 19.69 -12.61 15.04
CA ILE A 612 18.67 -11.82 14.35
C ILE A 612 17.80 -12.67 13.42
N VAL A 613 18.37 -13.78 12.94
CA VAL A 613 17.68 -14.82 12.20
C VAL A 613 17.40 -15.95 13.18
N SER A 614 16.13 -16.22 13.44
CA SER A 614 15.75 -17.45 14.13
C SER A 614 16.14 -18.64 13.25
N SER A 615 17.27 -19.28 13.56
CA SER A 615 17.70 -20.52 12.92
C SER A 615 16.60 -21.59 13.00
N LYS A 616 15.76 -21.53 14.03
CA LYS A 616 14.57 -22.35 14.22
C LYS A 616 13.45 -22.07 13.21
N ASN A 617 13.20 -20.83 12.81
CA ASN A 617 12.14 -20.49 11.84
C ASN A 617 12.51 -20.86 10.41
N ILE A 618 13.78 -20.67 10.01
CA ILE A 618 14.29 -21.13 8.71
C ILE A 618 14.25 -22.65 8.65
N LEU A 619 14.75 -23.30 9.70
CA LEU A 619 14.73 -24.75 9.83
C LEU A 619 13.30 -25.28 9.81
N ASP A 620 12.38 -24.78 10.64
CA ASP A 620 10.98 -25.23 10.67
C ASP A 620 10.27 -25.04 9.32
N LYS A 621 10.50 -23.90 8.63
CA LYS A 621 9.92 -23.63 7.31
C LYS A 621 10.47 -24.60 6.25
N LYS A 622 11.79 -24.78 6.20
CA LYS A 622 12.46 -25.65 5.23
C LYS A 622 12.15 -27.13 5.52
N MET A 623 12.13 -27.53 6.79
CA MET A 623 11.71 -28.87 7.24
C MET A 623 10.28 -29.15 6.82
N LYS A 624 9.35 -28.20 7.00
CA LYS A 624 7.96 -28.35 6.55
C LYS A 624 7.82 -28.47 5.03
N GLU A 625 8.56 -27.67 4.25
CA GLU A 625 8.60 -27.78 2.78
C GLU A 625 9.11 -29.14 2.33
N LEU A 626 10.21 -29.60 2.93
CA LEU A 626 10.80 -30.89 2.60
C LEU A 626 9.91 -32.05 3.06
N SER A 627 9.20 -31.93 4.18
CA SER A 627 8.28 -32.98 4.68
C SER A 627 7.11 -33.17 3.72
N LEU A 628 6.61 -32.09 3.12
CA LEU A 628 5.61 -32.14 2.04
C LEU A 628 6.14 -32.88 0.80
N PHE A 629 7.39 -32.60 0.41
CA PHE A 629 8.04 -33.29 -0.71
C PHE A 629 8.25 -34.78 -0.45
N ALA A 630 8.68 -35.10 0.77
CA ALA A 630 8.97 -36.46 1.23
C ALA A 630 7.72 -37.27 1.62
N ASN A 631 6.54 -36.63 1.57
CA ASN A 631 5.26 -37.19 2.02
C ASN A 631 5.28 -37.75 3.45
N VAL A 632 5.99 -37.07 4.36
CA VAL A 632 6.07 -37.43 5.79
C VAL A 632 5.43 -36.35 6.65
N GLY A 633 4.82 -36.75 7.76
CA GLY A 633 4.18 -35.82 8.69
C GLY A 633 5.21 -34.93 9.40
N TYR A 634 5.10 -33.61 9.22
CA TYR A 634 5.88 -32.64 10.01
C TYR A 634 5.27 -32.51 11.42
N ASP A 635 6.03 -32.89 12.44
CA ASP A 635 5.65 -32.74 13.85
C ASP A 635 6.68 -31.89 14.60
N LYS A 636 6.28 -30.67 14.94
CA LYS A 636 7.08 -29.68 15.66
C LYS A 636 7.49 -30.11 17.08
N ASN A 637 6.85 -31.15 17.62
CA ASN A 637 7.14 -31.65 18.97
C ASN A 637 8.24 -32.74 18.96
N LYS A 638 8.58 -33.29 17.79
CA LYS A 638 9.71 -34.22 17.65
C LYS A 638 11.03 -33.47 17.73
N SER A 639 12.07 -34.13 18.25
CA SER A 639 13.42 -33.57 18.21
C SER A 639 13.85 -33.33 16.76
N LEU A 640 14.72 -32.34 16.53
CA LEU A 640 15.22 -32.03 15.19
C LEU A 640 15.85 -33.26 14.52
N TYR A 641 16.54 -34.08 15.32
CA TYR A 641 17.11 -35.35 14.89
C TYR A 641 16.05 -36.29 14.31
N GLU A 642 14.96 -36.53 15.03
CA GLU A 642 13.87 -37.41 14.59
C GLU A 642 13.17 -36.89 13.34
N GLN A 643 13.02 -35.57 13.22
CA GLN A 643 12.44 -34.94 12.04
C GLN A 643 13.34 -35.13 10.81
N VAL A 644 14.66 -34.92 10.94
CA VAL A 644 15.63 -35.10 9.84
C VAL A 644 15.72 -36.55 9.41
N VAL A 645 15.72 -37.51 10.34
CA VAL A 645 15.73 -38.94 10.02
C VAL A 645 14.47 -39.34 9.23
N GLN A 646 13.28 -38.92 9.67
CA GLN A 646 12.03 -39.18 8.95
C GLN A 646 12.01 -38.58 7.56
N LEU A 647 12.59 -37.39 7.40
CA LEU A 647 12.73 -36.71 6.12
C LEU A 647 13.65 -37.45 5.17
N ILE A 648 14.82 -37.89 5.63
CA ILE A 648 15.76 -38.68 4.83
C ILE A 648 15.10 -40.01 4.41
N GLU A 649 14.37 -40.67 5.31
CA GLU A 649 13.61 -41.89 5.00
C GLU A 649 12.49 -41.65 3.98
N GLY A 650 11.71 -40.57 4.16
CA GLY A 650 10.66 -40.19 3.22
C GLY A 650 11.22 -39.89 1.83
N ILE A 651 12.32 -39.13 1.74
CA ILE A 651 12.98 -38.78 0.48
C ILE A 651 13.55 -40.02 -0.21
N LYS A 652 14.15 -40.96 0.53
CA LYS A 652 14.61 -42.26 -0.02
C LYS A 652 13.47 -43.00 -0.72
N ASN A 653 12.25 -42.91 -0.20
CA ASN A 653 11.08 -43.58 -0.75
C ASN A 653 10.45 -42.86 -1.97
N THR A 654 10.91 -41.66 -2.34
CA THR A 654 10.35 -40.88 -3.47
C THR A 654 10.90 -41.27 -4.85
N ASN A 655 11.92 -42.13 -4.95
CA ASN A 655 12.59 -42.51 -6.21
C ASN A 655 12.93 -41.32 -7.15
N SER A 656 13.25 -40.16 -6.58
CA SER A 656 13.56 -38.93 -7.33
C SER A 656 15.06 -38.76 -7.57
N PRO A 657 15.52 -38.48 -8.81
CA PRO A 657 16.93 -38.12 -9.07
C PRO A 657 17.41 -36.86 -8.32
N LYS A 658 16.48 -36.00 -7.87
CA LYS A 658 16.76 -34.82 -7.04
C LYS A 658 16.95 -35.13 -5.56
N ALA A 659 16.67 -36.37 -5.12
CA ALA A 659 16.75 -36.78 -3.72
C ALA A 659 18.13 -36.57 -3.10
N LYS A 660 19.21 -36.85 -3.86
CA LYS A 660 20.60 -36.72 -3.37
C LYS A 660 20.99 -35.26 -3.08
N LEU A 661 20.55 -34.32 -3.91
CA LEU A 661 20.75 -32.88 -3.72
C LEU A 661 19.96 -32.36 -2.51
N LEU A 662 18.71 -32.79 -2.37
CA LEU A 662 17.84 -32.41 -1.25
C LEU A 662 18.32 -32.97 0.09
N ILE A 663 18.87 -34.19 0.11
CA ILE A 663 19.49 -34.78 1.31
C ILE A 663 20.74 -33.99 1.71
N ASN A 664 21.56 -33.56 0.75
CA ASN A 664 22.70 -32.68 1.04
C ASN A 664 22.24 -31.34 1.61
N GLU A 665 21.19 -30.71 1.04
CA GLU A 665 20.59 -29.50 1.61
C GLU A 665 20.09 -29.70 3.05
N ILE A 666 19.47 -30.85 3.36
CA ILE A 666 19.01 -31.20 4.72
C ILE A 666 20.19 -31.34 5.69
N ILE A 667 21.25 -32.02 5.24
CA ILE A 667 22.47 -32.23 6.03
C ILE A 667 23.18 -30.90 6.27
N ASP A 668 23.28 -30.03 5.26
CA ASP A 668 23.86 -28.70 5.37
C ASP A 668 23.02 -27.80 6.30
N LEU A 669 21.69 -27.88 6.22
CA LEU A 669 20.81 -27.17 7.17
C LEU A 669 21.00 -27.67 8.61
N TYR A 670 21.03 -28.99 8.81
CA TYR A 670 21.26 -29.60 10.12
C TYR A 670 22.63 -29.23 10.68
N ASN A 671 23.66 -29.23 9.84
CA ASN A 671 25.01 -28.79 10.18
C ASN A 671 25.07 -27.31 10.54
N SER A 672 24.38 -26.44 9.79
CA SER A 672 24.33 -25.00 10.06
C SER A 672 23.66 -24.70 11.41
N TYR A 673 22.58 -25.42 11.76
CA TYR A 673 21.89 -25.26 13.05
C TYR A 673 22.79 -25.62 14.25
N PHE A 674 23.59 -26.68 14.14
CA PHE A 674 24.50 -27.10 15.21
C PHE A 674 25.81 -26.31 15.26
N LEU A 675 26.30 -25.78 14.14
CA LEU A 675 27.46 -24.87 14.11
C LEU A 675 27.17 -23.55 14.84
N THR A 676 25.91 -23.12 14.91
CA THR A 676 25.48 -21.98 15.74
C THR A 676 25.47 -22.23 17.25
N PHE A 677 25.58 -23.48 17.73
CA PHE A 677 25.40 -23.84 19.15
C PHE A 677 26.58 -24.58 19.81
N GLY A 678 27.73 -24.74 19.15
CA GLY A 678 28.89 -25.36 19.79
C GLY A 678 30.22 -25.03 19.13
N SER A 679 31.11 -24.39 19.88
CA SER A 679 32.53 -24.28 19.59
C SER A 679 33.21 -25.65 19.70
N ASN A 680 33.97 -26.02 18.67
CA ASN A 680 34.88 -27.18 18.56
C ASN A 680 34.28 -28.50 18.07
N GLY A 681 34.41 -28.74 16.75
CA GLY A 681 34.31 -30.06 16.14
C GLY A 681 34.51 -29.98 14.63
N TYR A 682 35.64 -30.47 14.13
CA TYR A 682 35.90 -30.61 12.68
C TYR A 682 35.39 -31.96 12.18
N TRP A 683 34.81 -31.99 10.98
CA TRP A 683 34.49 -33.22 10.27
C TRP A 683 35.76 -33.81 9.67
N THR A 684 36.06 -35.09 9.95
CA THR A 684 37.11 -35.82 9.23
C THR A 684 36.50 -36.60 8.07
N HIS A 685 36.96 -36.32 6.85
CA HIS A 685 36.58 -37.04 5.63
C HIS A 685 37.58 -38.17 5.38
N GLN A 686 37.10 -39.41 5.36
CA GLN A 686 37.90 -40.56 4.91
C GLN A 686 37.17 -41.28 3.78
N GLN A 687 37.80 -41.29 2.61
CA GLN A 687 37.35 -42.03 1.45
C GLN A 687 38.08 -43.38 1.43
N ASN A 688 37.33 -44.47 1.61
CA ASN A 688 37.91 -45.80 1.65
C ASN A 688 37.66 -46.51 0.32
N ASN A 689 38.58 -46.31 -0.64
CA ASN A 689 38.43 -46.76 -2.04
C ASN A 689 38.27 -48.27 -2.20
N LYS A 690 38.59 -49.08 -1.18
CA LYS A 690 38.38 -50.54 -1.22
C LYS A 690 36.93 -50.99 -0.95
N ARG A 691 36.04 -50.12 -0.48
CA ARG A 691 34.64 -50.50 -0.13
C ARG A 691 33.55 -49.60 -0.71
N ASN A 692 33.87 -48.65 -1.60
CA ASN A 692 32.91 -47.62 -2.07
C ASN A 692 32.16 -46.93 -0.91
N VAL A 693 32.85 -46.71 0.22
CA VAL A 693 32.27 -46.05 1.39
C VAL A 693 32.93 -44.68 1.61
N THR A 694 32.10 -43.63 1.70
CA THR A 694 32.53 -42.31 2.17
C THR A 694 32.04 -42.12 3.61
N ASN A 695 32.97 -41.96 4.56
CA ASN A 695 32.63 -41.80 5.97
C ASN A 695 32.81 -40.34 6.39
N PHE A 696 31.76 -39.76 6.95
CA PHE A 696 31.77 -38.48 7.64
C PHE A 696 31.67 -38.73 9.14
N ARG A 697 32.66 -38.29 9.91
CA ARG A 697 32.68 -38.46 11.37
C ARG A 697 32.79 -37.10 12.06
N LYS A 698 31.95 -36.86 13.07
CA LYS A 698 32.04 -35.70 13.98
C LYS A 698 32.07 -36.19 15.42
N THR A 699 33.09 -35.77 16.16
CA THR A 699 33.18 -35.97 17.60
C THR A 699 32.79 -34.66 18.28
N MET A 700 31.81 -34.71 19.18
CA MET A 700 31.43 -33.60 20.05
C MET A 700 31.77 -33.95 21.48
N GLU A 701 32.54 -33.10 22.12
CA GLU A 701 32.74 -33.16 23.57
C GLU A 701 31.55 -32.48 24.24
N TRP A 702 30.88 -33.19 25.14
CA TRP A 702 29.81 -32.66 25.95
C TRP A 702 30.13 -32.90 27.42
N TYR A 703 30.01 -31.85 28.22
CA TYR A 703 30.26 -31.91 29.66
C TYR A 703 28.96 -32.30 30.38
N ASP A 704 28.95 -33.50 30.95
CA ASP A 704 27.86 -34.02 31.78
C ASP A 704 27.91 -33.30 33.13
N THR A 705 27.09 -32.25 33.29
CA THR A 705 27.08 -31.40 34.48
C THR A 705 26.66 -32.14 35.74
N GLU A 706 25.88 -33.21 35.63
CA GLU A 706 25.46 -34.02 36.79
C GLU A 706 26.56 -34.98 37.24
N LYS A 707 27.35 -35.50 36.29
CA LYS A 707 28.43 -36.46 36.58
C LYS A 707 29.82 -35.85 36.59
N GLN A 708 29.94 -34.55 36.34
CA GLN A 708 31.20 -33.81 36.18
C GLN A 708 32.20 -34.50 35.24
N THR A 709 31.72 -35.14 34.18
CA THR A 709 32.56 -35.89 33.23
C THR A 709 32.34 -35.42 31.81
N THR A 710 33.43 -35.27 31.06
CA THR A 710 33.36 -35.00 29.62
C THR A 710 33.11 -36.31 28.89
N LYS A 711 32.04 -36.37 28.09
CA LYS A 711 31.72 -37.50 27.20
C LYS A 711 31.89 -37.09 25.75
N ASN A 712 32.35 -38.04 24.94
CA ASN A 712 32.55 -37.83 23.51
C ASN A 712 31.38 -38.46 22.74
N LEU A 713 30.46 -37.64 22.26
CA LEU A 713 29.44 -38.09 21.31
C LEU A 713 30.05 -38.16 19.92
N ILE A 714 30.09 -39.37 19.36
CA ILE A 714 30.57 -39.58 17.99
C ILE A 714 29.36 -39.83 17.09
N TYR A 715 29.22 -39.00 16.07
CA TYR A 715 28.27 -39.19 14.98
C TYR A 715 29.03 -39.67 13.75
N SER A 716 28.57 -40.75 13.12
CA SER A 716 29.07 -41.21 11.83
C SER A 716 27.96 -41.31 10.80
N LEU A 717 28.20 -40.75 9.61
CA LEU A 717 27.42 -40.95 8.41
C LEU A 717 28.27 -41.71 7.40
N ASN A 718 27.84 -42.94 7.07
CA ASN A 718 28.50 -43.77 6.08
C ASN A 718 27.66 -43.76 4.80
N LEU A 719 28.25 -43.32 3.68
CA LEU A 719 27.69 -43.44 2.33
C LEU A 719 28.24 -44.70 1.69
N VAL A 720 27.45 -45.77 1.57
CA VAL A 720 27.86 -46.99 0.87
C VAL A 720 27.23 -46.97 -0.51
N ASN A 721 28.06 -46.96 -1.56
CA ASN A 721 27.60 -46.94 -2.94
C ASN A 721 27.68 -48.36 -3.54
N ASN A 722 26.55 -49.09 -3.52
CA ASN A 722 26.46 -50.43 -4.09
C ASN A 722 25.37 -50.44 -5.17
N ASN A 723 25.76 -50.67 -6.43
CA ASN A 723 24.87 -50.95 -7.57
C ASN A 723 23.56 -50.13 -7.55
N ASP A 724 23.68 -48.81 -7.72
CA ASP A 724 22.58 -47.83 -7.81
C ASP A 724 21.70 -47.64 -6.56
N GLU A 725 21.99 -48.33 -5.45
CA GLU A 725 21.44 -48.04 -4.12
C GLU A 725 22.49 -47.34 -3.24
N VAL A 726 22.15 -46.14 -2.78
CA VAL A 726 22.92 -45.43 -1.76
C VAL A 726 22.36 -45.78 -0.39
N ASN A 727 23.08 -46.62 0.34
CA ASN A 727 22.74 -46.95 1.72
C ASN A 727 23.38 -45.96 2.69
N PHE A 728 22.54 -45.34 3.52
CA PHE A 728 22.95 -44.37 4.54
C PHE A 728 22.80 -45.00 5.92
N GLU A 729 23.90 -45.08 6.64
CA GLU A 729 23.89 -45.53 8.03
C GLU A 729 24.30 -44.37 8.94
N PHE A 730 23.36 -43.88 9.75
CA PHE A 730 23.59 -42.83 10.75
C PHE A 730 23.67 -43.48 12.14
N LYS A 731 24.85 -43.45 12.76
CA LYS A 731 25.08 -44.05 14.09
C LYS A 731 25.51 -43.01 15.10
N ARG A 732 24.86 -43.06 16.28
CA ARG A 732 25.26 -42.34 17.49
C ARG A 732 26.02 -43.33 18.38
N TYR A 733 27.24 -42.97 18.75
CA TYR A 733 28.02 -43.68 19.76
C TYR A 733 28.08 -42.83 21.03
N ASN A 734 27.89 -43.46 22.19
CA ASN A 734 28.02 -42.84 23.50
C ASN A 734 29.41 -43.08 24.09
#